data_AF-A0A7S6MLM8-F1
#
_entry.id   AF-A0A7S6MLM8-F1
#
_cell.length_a   1.000
_cell.length_b   1.000
_cell.length_c   1.000
_cell.angle_alpha   90.00
_cell.angle_beta   90.00
_cell.angle_gamma   90.00
#
_symmetry.space_group_name_H-M   'P 1'
#
loop_
_entity.id
_entity.type
_entity.pdbx_description
1 polymer ?
#
loop_
_entity_poly.entity_id
_entity_poly.type
_entity_poly.pdbx_seq_one_letter_code
_entity_poly.pdbx_strand_id
1 'polypeptide(L)'
;MNTAENTLWYKDAIIYQLHVRAYCDSNGDGIGDFPGLVTKLDYLKDLGIDTLWLLPFYPSPLRDDGYDISNYRDIHSHYGTLAEFRVFLKEAHRRNLRVITELVINHTSDQHPWFQAARAAPPGSAKRDYYVWSETIKKYEDTRIIFTDTEKSNWAWDEVAKAYYWHRFFSHQPDLNFANPHVMNAILRAMRFWFDLGVDGMRLDAVPYLCEREGTHNENLPETHAVIKHLRAGLDRHYTDRIFLAEANQWPEDVREYFGDGDECHMAFHFPLMPRIFMAVAQEDRHPIIEILAQTPEIPANCQWAVFLRNHDELTLEMVTDRERDYMYGIYAVDSRARLNLGIRRRFAPLMGGSRAKIELLNSLLLSMPGSPIIYYGDEIGMGDNIYLGDRNGVRTPMQWSPDRNAGFSNVDPQRLYLPPIMDPLYGYEAVNVEAQSRNASSLLNWMRRLIVTRKSHKAFGRGSIKFLHPGNRKVLAYLREYQEESILCVANLASSAQPVELDLVAYKGRVPVELIGSTAFPAIGELPYLLSLPSYSFYWFRLATDVAAPVWHIDKLPREMMPVLVLPEGLLSALMADPVGKVSDLLTRKTRLQLETEILPPFLAAQYWYAGAEHAIAQLELDLQLSDVWKTAEGQGWLPLLIKLALDNGTAQTYFLPLGLSLGETAEQQYHAMSPWMLAKVRQHAREGILYDALGEDAFCCFFLRAIAANLRFPFASGEMVFSSTAAFPDLPETIQVTRPRLKQSNTAIVYGEQLILKVYRRVREGINPELEMGRFLTETSPCRCVAPLAGSLQYQTANGATAIAVLHGYIPNQGTAWDYTQDYLDRYFKLCATELDQACEPEIHAGYLSQMEVLGRCTAGLHCALAKITGDPAFDPETLTMSEAAAHAEQLRADLIDTFNQLERKSFELPEPLQTVCARLLSLRQPVLDRFASAQGDELCGYKSRTHGNYHLDQILMAHSDFIITDFEGDPSLPLELRRAKQPPLKDVAAMCYSLSMAAALTVKRHFTENRTLRDLLESRALQWQRAAIDSFLSGYRMTMAEVDSYPIEPVQWHQLLLRFQLEKILAEVKKALDGDPVLLESPVLLLLDLFDQAIAGAENNTDI
;
A
#
# COMPACT_ATOMS: atom_id res chain seq x y z
N MET A 1 -0.81 -8.45 27.76
CA MET A 1 -1.99 -8.64 26.88
C MET A 1 -3.23 -8.54 27.74
N ASN A 2 -4.14 -7.64 27.38
CA ASN A 2 -5.31 -7.30 28.20
C ASN A 2 -6.31 -8.46 28.17
N THR A 3 -6.68 -9.01 29.32
CA THR A 3 -7.55 -10.20 29.43
C THR A 3 -8.96 -10.00 28.83
N ALA A 4 -9.41 -8.75 28.70
CA ALA A 4 -10.68 -8.37 28.07
C ALA A 4 -10.67 -8.44 26.53
N GLU A 5 -9.52 -8.34 25.86
CA GLU A 5 -9.46 -8.46 24.39
C GLU A 5 -9.58 -9.92 23.92
N ASN A 6 -9.18 -10.89 24.75
CA ASN A 6 -9.15 -12.30 24.36
C ASN A 6 -10.55 -12.95 24.35
N THR A 7 -11.54 -12.39 25.04
CA THR A 7 -12.90 -12.94 25.12
C THR A 7 -13.76 -12.65 23.89
N LEU A 8 -13.40 -11.65 23.07
CA LEU A 8 -14.12 -11.27 21.84
C LEU A 8 -13.40 -11.74 20.56
N TRP A 9 -12.69 -12.86 20.63
CA TRP A 9 -11.85 -13.37 19.55
C TRP A 9 -12.61 -13.57 18.24
N TYR A 10 -13.89 -13.94 18.32
CA TYR A 10 -14.76 -14.22 17.19
C TYR A 10 -15.05 -13.00 16.33
N LYS A 11 -14.79 -11.78 16.81
CA LYS A 11 -14.91 -10.55 16.01
C LYS A 11 -13.80 -10.38 14.98
N ASP A 12 -12.65 -10.98 15.24
CA ASP A 12 -11.49 -10.92 14.33
C ASP A 12 -11.37 -12.19 13.47
N ALA A 13 -12.11 -13.24 13.84
CA ALA A 13 -12.03 -14.56 13.25
C ALA A 13 -12.27 -14.58 11.73
N ILE A 14 -11.56 -15.48 11.07
CA ILE A 14 -11.80 -15.91 9.69
C ILE A 14 -12.13 -17.38 9.76
N ILE A 15 -13.40 -17.67 9.55
CA ILE A 15 -13.99 -18.98 9.78
C ILE A 15 -13.95 -19.77 8.47
N TYR A 16 -13.58 -21.04 8.54
CA TYR A 16 -13.59 -21.96 7.40
C TYR A 16 -14.56 -23.09 7.66
N GLN A 17 -15.63 -23.15 6.86
CA GLN A 17 -16.66 -24.18 6.94
C GLN A 17 -16.21 -25.41 6.14
N LEU A 18 -16.11 -26.56 6.81
CA LEU A 18 -15.74 -27.82 6.15
C LEU A 18 -16.52 -29.02 6.69
N HIS A 19 -16.65 -30.04 5.85
CA HIS A 19 -17.19 -31.35 6.25
C HIS A 19 -16.07 -32.36 6.39
N VAL A 20 -15.94 -33.00 7.56
CA VAL A 20 -14.91 -34.02 7.82
C VAL A 20 -14.96 -35.13 6.74
N ARG A 21 -16.17 -35.60 6.40
CA ARG A 21 -16.45 -36.58 5.33
C ARG A 21 -15.84 -36.21 3.97
N ALA A 22 -15.72 -34.93 3.67
CA ALA A 22 -15.37 -34.42 2.34
C ALA A 22 -13.93 -33.93 2.23
N TYR A 23 -13.19 -33.82 3.34
CA TYR A 23 -11.94 -33.07 3.34
C TYR A 23 -10.70 -33.91 3.03
N CYS A 24 -10.46 -35.01 3.74
CA CYS A 24 -9.35 -35.93 3.47
C CYS A 24 -9.60 -37.30 4.10
N ASP A 25 -9.46 -38.37 3.31
CA ASP A 25 -9.53 -39.76 3.77
C ASP A 25 -8.11 -40.26 4.09
N SER A 26 -7.88 -40.73 5.31
CA SER A 26 -6.57 -41.23 5.75
C SER A 26 -6.46 -42.75 5.76
N ASN A 27 -7.59 -43.47 5.79
CA ASN A 27 -7.64 -44.92 5.97
C ASN A 27 -7.93 -45.69 4.67
N GLY A 28 -8.29 -44.97 3.60
CA GLY A 28 -8.56 -45.50 2.26
C GLY A 28 -9.92 -46.19 2.11
N ASP A 29 -10.91 -45.85 2.94
CA ASP A 29 -12.27 -46.39 2.85
C ASP A 29 -13.19 -45.64 1.89
N GLY A 30 -12.78 -44.44 1.45
CA GLY A 30 -13.51 -43.54 0.56
C GLY A 30 -14.26 -42.41 1.25
N ILE A 31 -14.11 -42.25 2.57
CA ILE A 31 -14.76 -41.25 3.41
C ILE A 31 -13.69 -40.48 4.18
N GLY A 32 -13.84 -39.15 4.26
CA GLY A 32 -12.92 -38.32 5.04
C GLY A 32 -13.10 -38.48 6.55
N ASP A 33 -12.00 -38.38 7.29
CA ASP A 33 -11.92 -38.71 8.72
C ASP A 33 -11.06 -37.70 9.51
N PHE A 34 -11.14 -37.73 10.85
CA PHE A 34 -10.38 -36.81 11.71
C PHE A 34 -8.86 -36.94 11.57
N PRO A 35 -8.25 -38.14 11.54
CA PRO A 35 -6.82 -38.27 11.26
C PRO A 35 -6.41 -37.63 9.92
N GLY A 36 -7.22 -37.78 8.87
CA GLY A 36 -7.03 -37.12 7.57
C GLY A 36 -7.08 -35.60 7.68
N LEU A 37 -8.09 -35.07 8.38
CA LEU A 37 -8.19 -33.63 8.64
C LEU A 37 -6.97 -33.07 9.38
N VAL A 38 -6.41 -33.82 10.34
CA VAL A 38 -5.19 -33.43 11.07
C VAL A 38 -4.01 -33.20 10.11
N THR A 39 -3.87 -34.03 9.06
CA THR A 39 -2.79 -33.86 8.08
C THR A 39 -2.92 -32.59 7.23
N LYS A 40 -4.10 -31.96 7.21
CA LYS A 40 -4.41 -30.78 6.39
C LYS A 40 -4.53 -29.48 7.21
N LEU A 41 -4.29 -29.52 8.52
CA LEU A 41 -4.34 -28.33 9.38
C LEU A 41 -3.27 -27.29 9.02
N ASP A 42 -2.10 -27.71 8.53
CA ASP A 42 -1.05 -26.79 8.09
C ASP A 42 -1.50 -25.98 6.86
N TYR A 43 -2.20 -26.61 5.90
CA TYR A 43 -2.80 -25.90 4.77
C TYR A 43 -3.77 -24.80 5.20
N LEU A 44 -4.65 -25.10 6.17
CA LEU A 44 -5.64 -24.13 6.68
C LEU A 44 -4.96 -22.96 7.40
N LYS A 45 -3.93 -23.26 8.19
CA LYS A 45 -3.11 -22.24 8.86
C LYS A 45 -2.39 -21.35 7.86
N ASP A 46 -1.78 -21.93 6.83
CA ASP A 46 -1.05 -21.21 5.77
C ASP A 46 -1.99 -20.39 4.88
N LEU A 47 -3.25 -20.80 4.75
CA LEU A 47 -4.31 -19.99 4.13
C LEU A 47 -4.63 -18.73 4.96
N GLY A 48 -4.32 -18.73 6.25
CA GLY A 48 -4.56 -17.63 7.19
C GLY A 48 -5.82 -17.78 8.03
N ILE A 49 -6.50 -18.92 7.94
CA ILE A 49 -7.69 -19.28 8.75
C ILE A 49 -7.30 -19.37 10.23
N ASP A 50 -8.21 -18.97 11.12
CA ASP A 50 -8.03 -19.08 12.57
C ASP A 50 -9.15 -19.85 13.27
N THR A 51 -10.24 -20.16 12.57
CA THR A 51 -11.41 -20.83 13.13
C THR A 51 -11.99 -21.82 12.15
N LEU A 52 -12.20 -23.06 12.58
CA LEU A 52 -12.81 -24.13 11.79
C LEU A 52 -14.25 -24.32 12.24
N TRP A 53 -15.19 -24.31 11.30
CA TRP A 53 -16.56 -24.74 11.54
C TRP A 53 -16.76 -26.10 10.88
N LEU A 54 -17.01 -27.12 11.72
CA LEU A 54 -17.26 -28.48 11.29
C LEU A 54 -18.76 -28.75 11.19
N LEU A 55 -19.20 -29.24 10.02
CA LEU A 55 -20.53 -29.85 9.84
C LEU A 55 -20.74 -31.05 10.79
N PRO A 56 -21.98 -31.56 10.95
CA PRO A 56 -22.27 -32.64 11.88
C PRO A 56 -21.38 -33.86 11.66
N PHE A 57 -20.77 -34.36 12.74
CA PHE A 57 -19.93 -35.56 12.74
C PHE A 57 -20.40 -36.62 13.75
N TYR A 58 -21.62 -36.46 14.26
CA TYR A 58 -22.25 -37.34 15.24
C TYR A 58 -22.78 -38.62 14.58
N PRO A 59 -22.97 -39.72 15.33
CA PRO A 59 -23.73 -40.86 14.85
C PRO A 59 -25.10 -40.41 14.33
N SER A 60 -25.41 -40.87 13.12
CA SER A 60 -26.57 -40.48 12.33
C SER A 60 -26.76 -41.55 11.24
N PRO A 61 -27.99 -41.83 10.78
CA PRO A 61 -28.20 -42.65 9.59
C PRO A 61 -27.89 -41.92 8.27
N LEU A 62 -27.43 -40.67 8.34
CA LEU A 62 -27.00 -39.80 7.24
C LEU A 62 -28.10 -39.57 6.19
N ARG A 63 -29.37 -39.54 6.62
CA ARG A 63 -30.50 -39.27 5.71
C ARG A 63 -30.64 -37.77 5.41
N ASP A 64 -30.08 -36.93 6.28
CA ASP A 64 -29.82 -35.51 6.04
C ASP A 64 -28.35 -35.17 6.32
N ASP A 65 -27.44 -36.04 5.84
CA ASP A 65 -25.98 -35.87 5.88
C ASP A 65 -25.41 -35.54 7.27
N GLY A 66 -26.03 -36.05 8.34
CA GLY A 66 -25.58 -35.90 9.71
C GLY A 66 -26.41 -34.96 10.58
N TYR A 67 -27.31 -34.16 10.00
CA TYR A 67 -28.23 -33.29 10.76
C TYR A 67 -29.31 -34.10 11.51
N ASP A 68 -29.62 -35.30 11.03
CA ASP A 68 -30.43 -36.29 11.73
C ASP A 68 -29.59 -37.07 12.78
N ILE A 69 -29.32 -36.43 13.92
CA ILE A 69 -28.46 -37.00 14.98
C ILE A 69 -29.15 -38.15 15.73
N SER A 70 -28.47 -39.30 15.86
CA SER A 70 -28.92 -40.46 16.66
C SER A 70 -28.18 -40.60 18.00
N ASN A 71 -27.04 -39.92 18.18
CA ASN A 71 -26.35 -39.79 19.48
C ASN A 71 -25.49 -38.52 19.54
N TYR A 72 -25.84 -37.59 20.43
CA TYR A 72 -25.13 -36.31 20.57
C TYR A 72 -23.72 -36.37 21.19
N ARG A 73 -23.31 -37.49 21.83
CA ARG A 73 -22.08 -37.56 22.65
C ARG A 73 -21.04 -38.53 22.13
N ASP A 74 -21.09 -38.85 20.85
CA ASP A 74 -20.14 -39.75 20.21
C ASP A 74 -19.82 -39.27 18.80
N ILE A 75 -18.87 -39.93 18.14
CA ILE A 75 -18.45 -39.65 16.77
C ILE A 75 -19.04 -40.73 15.84
N HIS A 76 -19.49 -40.33 14.64
CA HIS A 76 -19.93 -41.29 13.63
C HIS A 76 -18.77 -42.23 13.26
N SER A 77 -19.02 -43.53 13.17
CA SER A 77 -17.96 -44.54 12.96
C SER A 77 -17.12 -44.33 11.70
N HIS A 78 -17.69 -43.69 10.67
CA HIS A 78 -16.96 -43.31 9.45
C HIS A 78 -15.93 -42.20 9.64
N TYR A 79 -16.05 -41.34 10.66
CA TYR A 79 -15.15 -40.19 10.85
C TYR A 79 -14.04 -40.48 11.87
N GLY A 80 -14.09 -41.64 12.53
CA GLY A 80 -13.17 -42.09 13.56
C GLY A 80 -13.83 -42.19 14.93
N THR A 81 -13.05 -41.96 15.97
CA THR A 81 -13.41 -42.16 17.37
C THR A 81 -13.29 -40.86 18.16
N LEU A 82 -13.89 -40.83 19.36
CA LEU A 82 -13.74 -39.71 20.29
C LEU A 82 -12.27 -39.43 20.67
N ALA A 83 -11.41 -40.46 20.66
CA ALA A 83 -9.98 -40.30 20.93
C ALA A 83 -9.26 -39.54 19.79
N GLU A 84 -9.58 -39.88 18.54
CA GLU A 84 -9.04 -39.19 17.37
C GLU A 84 -9.56 -37.75 17.28
N PHE A 85 -10.81 -37.49 17.64
CA PHE A 85 -11.34 -36.13 17.77
C PHE A 85 -10.53 -35.29 18.78
N ARG A 86 -10.18 -35.85 19.95
CA ARG A 86 -9.34 -35.16 20.94
C ARG A 86 -7.94 -34.84 20.39
N VAL A 87 -7.37 -35.73 19.59
CA VAL A 87 -6.10 -35.48 18.90
C VAL A 87 -6.25 -34.33 17.91
N PHE A 88 -7.30 -34.36 17.09
CA PHE A 88 -7.62 -33.27 16.17
C PHE A 88 -7.74 -31.92 16.88
N LEU A 89 -8.55 -31.85 17.95
CA LEU A 89 -8.78 -30.62 18.69
C LEU A 89 -7.47 -30.07 19.29
N LYS A 90 -6.65 -30.95 19.86
CA LYS A 90 -5.32 -30.58 20.39
C LYS A 90 -4.39 -30.05 19.29
N GLU A 91 -4.35 -30.69 18.12
CA GLU A 91 -3.51 -30.26 17.00
C GLU A 91 -3.99 -28.97 16.33
N ALA A 92 -5.31 -28.73 16.31
CA ALA A 92 -5.90 -27.46 15.89
C ALA A 92 -5.51 -26.33 16.85
N HIS A 93 -5.72 -26.52 18.16
CA HIS A 93 -5.32 -25.53 19.17
C HIS A 93 -3.81 -25.26 19.19
N ARG A 94 -2.97 -26.28 18.98
CA ARG A 94 -1.50 -26.11 18.85
C ARG A 94 -1.12 -25.16 17.71
N ARG A 95 -1.98 -25.03 16.70
CA ARG A 95 -1.81 -24.13 15.54
C ARG A 95 -2.56 -22.81 15.70
N ASN A 96 -3.15 -22.54 16.86
CA ASN A 96 -4.06 -21.42 17.13
C ASN A 96 -5.33 -21.43 16.26
N LEU A 97 -5.79 -22.62 15.87
CA LEU A 97 -7.07 -22.82 15.19
C LEU A 97 -8.13 -23.16 16.23
N ARG A 98 -9.17 -22.33 16.33
CA ARG A 98 -10.36 -22.62 17.14
C ARG A 98 -11.33 -23.52 16.38
N VAL A 99 -12.18 -24.24 17.09
CA VAL A 99 -13.13 -25.20 16.51
C VAL A 99 -14.54 -24.89 16.98
N ILE A 100 -15.43 -24.65 16.01
CA ILE A 100 -16.87 -24.55 16.16
C ILE A 100 -17.50 -25.83 15.61
N THR A 101 -18.42 -26.43 16.37
CA THR A 101 -19.17 -27.61 15.94
C THR A 101 -20.65 -27.28 15.78
N GLU A 102 -21.42 -28.18 15.21
CA GLU A 102 -22.88 -28.05 15.21
C GLU A 102 -23.49 -28.33 16.58
N LEU A 103 -24.68 -27.78 16.82
CA LEU A 103 -25.59 -28.24 17.86
C LEU A 103 -27.00 -28.20 17.27
N VAL A 104 -27.42 -29.33 16.71
CA VAL A 104 -28.78 -29.50 16.19
C VAL A 104 -29.73 -29.61 17.37
N ILE A 105 -30.33 -28.48 17.74
CA ILE A 105 -31.16 -28.36 18.94
C ILE A 105 -32.64 -28.58 18.67
N ASN A 106 -33.11 -28.35 17.44
CA ASN A 106 -34.54 -28.43 17.11
C ASN A 106 -35.08 -29.86 17.10
N HIS A 107 -34.32 -30.80 16.55
CA HIS A 107 -34.81 -32.14 16.25
C HIS A 107 -33.72 -33.20 16.44
N THR A 108 -34.12 -34.47 16.42
CA THR A 108 -33.19 -35.63 16.39
C THR A 108 -33.54 -36.54 15.24
N SER A 109 -32.71 -37.54 14.93
CA SER A 109 -33.15 -38.68 14.09
C SER A 109 -34.33 -39.42 14.73
N ASP A 110 -35.21 -39.98 13.90
CA ASP A 110 -36.20 -40.98 14.32
C ASP A 110 -35.55 -42.24 14.92
N GLN A 111 -34.28 -42.51 14.62
CA GLN A 111 -33.51 -43.61 15.21
C GLN A 111 -32.90 -43.26 16.58
N HIS A 112 -33.00 -42.00 17.02
CA HIS A 112 -32.46 -41.59 18.31
C HIS A 112 -33.13 -42.40 19.45
N PRO A 113 -32.38 -42.89 20.46
CA PRO A 113 -32.96 -43.65 21.57
C PRO A 113 -34.10 -42.93 22.31
N TRP A 114 -34.09 -41.60 22.30
CA TRP A 114 -35.18 -40.78 22.83
C TRP A 114 -36.48 -40.98 22.04
N PHE A 115 -36.46 -40.93 20.70
CA PHE A 115 -37.66 -41.11 19.87
C PHE A 115 -38.17 -42.54 19.95
N GLN A 116 -37.28 -43.53 19.90
CA GLN A 116 -37.64 -44.94 20.06
C GLN A 116 -38.30 -45.21 21.43
N ALA A 117 -37.83 -44.56 22.49
CA ALA A 117 -38.47 -44.61 23.79
C ALA A 117 -39.81 -43.86 23.82
N ALA A 118 -39.89 -42.69 23.17
CA ALA A 118 -41.10 -41.85 23.15
C ALA A 118 -42.26 -42.51 22.40
N ARG A 119 -42.00 -43.08 21.22
CA ARG A 119 -43.04 -43.75 20.41
C ARG A 119 -43.63 -44.99 21.08
N ALA A 120 -42.83 -45.69 21.89
CA ALA A 120 -43.25 -46.85 22.68
C ALA A 120 -43.87 -46.49 24.05
N ALA A 121 -43.71 -45.25 24.50
CA ALA A 121 -44.22 -44.80 25.79
C ALA A 121 -45.71 -44.42 25.72
N PRO A 122 -46.48 -44.61 26.82
CA PRO A 122 -47.89 -44.23 26.85
C PRO A 122 -48.08 -42.71 26.71
N PRO A 123 -49.21 -42.25 26.13
CA PRO A 123 -49.56 -40.84 26.05
C PRO A 123 -49.50 -40.12 27.42
N GLY A 124 -48.93 -38.91 27.45
CA GLY A 124 -48.80 -38.08 28.66
C GLY A 124 -47.68 -38.49 29.62
N SER A 125 -46.79 -39.40 29.22
CA SER A 125 -45.60 -39.76 30.02
C SER A 125 -44.42 -38.84 29.71
N ALA A 126 -43.54 -38.61 30.69
CA ALA A 126 -42.37 -37.77 30.52
C ALA A 126 -41.43 -38.21 29.36
N LYS A 127 -41.41 -39.51 29.02
CA LYS A 127 -40.66 -40.03 27.87
C LYS A 127 -41.37 -39.76 26.55
N ARG A 128 -42.71 -39.84 26.51
CA ARG A 128 -43.51 -39.49 25.33
C ARG A 128 -43.33 -38.02 24.98
N ASP A 129 -43.36 -37.18 26.00
CA ASP A 129 -43.32 -35.71 25.89
C ASP A 129 -41.92 -35.16 25.53
N TYR A 130 -40.95 -36.01 25.19
CA TYR A 130 -39.68 -35.55 24.59
C TYR A 130 -39.89 -34.98 23.17
N TYR A 131 -40.97 -35.38 22.50
CA TYR A 131 -41.34 -34.94 21.16
C TYR A 131 -42.76 -34.39 21.16
N VAL A 132 -43.11 -33.69 20.09
CA VAL A 132 -44.43 -33.06 19.94
C VAL A 132 -45.39 -34.03 19.25
N TRP A 133 -46.50 -34.39 19.91
CA TRP A 133 -47.49 -35.36 19.43
C TRP A 133 -48.87 -34.74 19.26
N SER A 134 -49.65 -35.29 18.31
CA SER A 134 -51.05 -34.92 18.08
C SER A 134 -51.87 -36.09 17.56
N GLU A 135 -53.17 -36.12 17.86
CA GLU A 135 -54.11 -37.09 17.27
C GLU A 135 -54.54 -36.70 15.85
N THR A 136 -54.33 -35.43 15.47
CA THR A 136 -54.72 -34.89 14.16
C THR A 136 -53.63 -34.00 13.59
N ILE A 137 -53.65 -33.79 12.27
CA ILE A 137 -52.75 -32.86 11.58
C ILE A 137 -53.24 -31.39 11.60
N LYS A 138 -54.33 -31.09 12.32
CA LYS A 138 -54.99 -29.77 12.33
C LYS A 138 -54.36 -28.75 13.28
N LYS A 139 -53.35 -29.15 14.03
CA LYS A 139 -52.59 -28.23 14.87
C LYS A 139 -51.58 -27.49 14.01
N TYR A 140 -51.39 -26.20 14.28
CA TYR A 140 -50.35 -25.40 13.62
C TYR A 140 -50.56 -25.25 12.10
N GLU A 141 -51.82 -25.13 11.64
CA GLU A 141 -52.17 -25.05 10.21
C GLU A 141 -51.53 -23.86 9.47
N ASP A 142 -51.20 -22.78 10.18
CA ASP A 142 -50.60 -21.56 9.63
C ASP A 142 -49.07 -21.62 9.43
N THR A 143 -48.44 -22.77 9.70
CA THR A 143 -46.99 -22.98 9.54
C THR A 143 -46.63 -23.47 8.15
N ARG A 144 -45.63 -22.83 7.53
CA ARG A 144 -45.09 -23.25 6.23
C ARG A 144 -44.33 -24.58 6.30
N ILE A 145 -44.20 -25.25 5.17
CA ILE A 145 -43.32 -26.41 4.97
C ILE A 145 -41.99 -25.89 4.40
N ILE A 146 -40.87 -26.28 5.00
CA ILE A 146 -39.52 -25.84 4.56
C ILE A 146 -39.09 -26.64 3.32
N PHE A 147 -39.08 -27.98 3.41
CA PHE A 147 -38.70 -28.87 2.31
C PHE A 147 -39.90 -29.24 1.42
N THR A 148 -40.41 -28.23 0.70
CA THR A 148 -41.61 -28.33 -0.14
C THR A 148 -41.52 -29.38 -1.24
N ASP A 149 -40.31 -29.72 -1.69
CA ASP A 149 -40.10 -30.69 -2.76
C ASP A 149 -40.25 -32.15 -2.28
N THR A 150 -40.18 -32.39 -0.96
CA THR A 150 -40.19 -33.74 -0.37
C THR A 150 -41.36 -33.95 0.59
N GLU A 151 -41.60 -33.01 1.50
CA GLU A 151 -42.59 -33.15 2.56
C GLU A 151 -43.95 -32.56 2.15
N LYS A 152 -45.03 -33.26 2.52
CA LYS A 152 -46.41 -32.82 2.23
C LYS A 152 -47.09 -32.15 3.41
N SER A 153 -46.51 -32.30 4.59
CA SER A 153 -47.07 -31.92 5.89
C SER A 153 -45.93 -31.85 6.90
N ASN A 154 -46.05 -30.99 7.91
CA ASN A 154 -45.15 -30.96 9.07
C ASN A 154 -45.55 -31.99 10.16
N TRP A 155 -46.58 -32.79 9.88
CA TRP A 155 -47.04 -33.90 10.71
C TRP A 155 -46.91 -35.22 9.96
N ALA A 156 -46.25 -36.20 10.57
CA ALA A 156 -46.14 -37.56 10.08
C ALA A 156 -46.77 -38.57 11.06
N TRP A 157 -47.44 -39.60 10.52
CA TRP A 157 -48.08 -40.66 11.31
C TRP A 157 -47.04 -41.68 11.78
N ASP A 158 -47.02 -41.98 13.08
CA ASP A 158 -46.20 -43.06 13.62
C ASP A 158 -47.04 -44.31 13.95
N GLU A 159 -46.67 -45.43 13.33
CA GLU A 159 -47.43 -46.68 13.43
C GLU A 159 -47.37 -47.36 14.80
N VAL A 160 -46.36 -47.08 15.63
CA VAL A 160 -46.23 -47.67 16.98
C VAL A 160 -46.99 -46.84 17.98
N ALA A 161 -46.82 -45.53 17.89
CA ALA A 161 -47.41 -44.53 18.75
C ALA A 161 -48.90 -44.26 18.47
N LYS A 162 -49.40 -44.67 17.28
CA LYS A 162 -50.75 -44.42 16.78
C LYS A 162 -51.18 -42.96 16.92
N ALA A 163 -50.24 -42.06 16.62
CA ALA A 163 -50.40 -40.62 16.68
C ALA A 163 -49.48 -39.96 15.66
N TYR A 164 -49.78 -38.70 15.32
CA TYR A 164 -48.90 -37.87 14.53
C TYR A 164 -47.81 -37.25 15.41
N TYR A 165 -46.60 -37.11 14.87
CA TYR A 165 -45.53 -36.33 15.46
C TYR A 165 -45.12 -35.17 14.54
N TRP A 166 -44.64 -34.09 15.16
CA TRP A 166 -44.22 -32.88 14.46
C TRP A 166 -42.79 -33.01 13.92
N HIS A 167 -42.56 -32.45 12.74
CA HIS A 167 -41.25 -32.27 12.15
C HIS A 167 -41.25 -31.02 11.25
N ARG A 168 -40.25 -30.14 11.40
CA ARG A 168 -40.09 -28.97 10.51
C ARG A 168 -39.31 -29.28 9.23
N PHE A 169 -38.47 -30.30 9.32
CA PHE A 169 -37.61 -30.79 8.24
C PHE A 169 -38.18 -32.11 7.71
N PHE A 170 -37.35 -33.11 7.42
CA PHE A 170 -37.84 -34.40 6.96
C PHE A 170 -38.62 -35.16 8.03
N SER A 171 -39.50 -36.07 7.63
CA SER A 171 -40.27 -36.89 8.57
C SER A 171 -39.37 -37.71 9.50
N HIS A 172 -38.16 -38.05 9.10
CA HIS A 172 -37.20 -38.77 9.96
C HIS A 172 -36.40 -37.86 10.91
N GLN A 173 -36.77 -36.59 11.01
CA GLN A 173 -36.22 -35.60 11.93
C GLN A 173 -37.33 -35.10 12.88
N PRO A 174 -37.84 -35.95 13.79
CA PRO A 174 -38.86 -35.53 14.74
C PRO A 174 -38.37 -34.42 15.67
N ASP A 175 -39.20 -33.39 15.83
CA ASP A 175 -38.90 -32.18 16.60
C ASP A 175 -38.98 -32.42 18.12
N LEU A 176 -38.01 -31.87 18.83
CA LEU A 176 -37.91 -31.93 20.29
C LEU A 176 -38.88 -30.95 20.93
N ASN A 177 -39.56 -31.39 21.98
CA ASN A 177 -40.52 -30.56 22.70
C ASN A 177 -39.84 -29.70 23.78
N PHE A 178 -39.53 -28.44 23.47
CA PHE A 178 -38.89 -27.52 24.43
C PHE A 178 -39.80 -27.04 25.57
N ALA A 179 -41.11 -27.30 25.52
CA ALA A 179 -41.98 -27.10 26.68
C ALA A 179 -41.67 -28.11 27.81
N ASN A 180 -40.97 -29.22 27.49
CA ASN A 180 -40.55 -30.21 28.46
C ASN A 180 -39.16 -29.85 29.05
N PRO A 181 -39.05 -29.58 30.37
CA PRO A 181 -37.77 -29.23 30.99
C PRO A 181 -36.73 -30.36 30.93
N HIS A 182 -37.13 -31.62 30.73
CA HIS A 182 -36.19 -32.73 30.55
C HIS A 182 -35.43 -32.64 29.22
N VAL A 183 -36.05 -32.10 28.17
CA VAL A 183 -35.42 -31.85 26.86
C VAL A 183 -34.32 -30.80 27.00
N MET A 184 -34.66 -29.64 27.60
CA MET A 184 -33.70 -28.57 27.89
C MET A 184 -32.47 -29.09 28.65
N ASN A 185 -32.69 -29.87 29.72
CA ASN A 185 -31.60 -30.46 30.50
C ASN A 185 -30.78 -31.49 29.69
N ALA A 186 -31.39 -32.21 28.75
CA ALA A 186 -30.67 -33.14 27.89
C ALA A 186 -29.75 -32.43 26.91
N ILE A 187 -30.22 -31.35 26.28
CA ILE A 187 -29.45 -30.49 25.39
C ILE A 187 -28.30 -29.80 26.14
N LEU A 188 -28.55 -29.20 27.31
CA LEU A 188 -27.49 -28.60 28.13
C LEU A 188 -26.38 -29.60 28.48
N ARG A 189 -26.70 -30.87 28.73
CA ARG A 189 -25.69 -31.91 28.96
C ARG A 189 -24.94 -32.33 27.69
N ALA A 190 -25.59 -32.32 26.53
CA ALA A 190 -24.92 -32.56 25.25
C ALA A 190 -23.94 -31.42 24.92
N MET A 191 -24.39 -30.18 25.12
CA MET A 191 -23.58 -28.97 24.98
C MET A 191 -22.33 -28.99 25.88
N ARG A 192 -22.51 -29.21 27.19
CA ARG A 192 -21.40 -29.28 28.16
C ARG A 192 -20.38 -30.36 27.81
N PHE A 193 -20.83 -31.52 27.34
CA PHE A 193 -19.94 -32.61 26.97
C PHE A 193 -18.86 -32.16 25.98
N TRP A 194 -19.23 -31.41 24.93
CA TRP A 194 -18.26 -30.93 23.93
C TRP A 194 -17.45 -29.72 24.40
N PHE A 195 -18.04 -28.79 25.15
CA PHE A 195 -17.28 -27.68 25.73
C PHE A 195 -16.24 -28.16 26.76
N ASP A 196 -16.56 -29.18 27.57
CA ASP A 196 -15.63 -29.82 28.50
C ASP A 196 -14.48 -30.55 27.78
N LEU A 197 -14.71 -31.02 26.54
CA LEU A 197 -13.66 -31.57 25.68
C LEU A 197 -12.73 -30.49 25.11
N GLY A 198 -13.17 -29.24 25.06
CA GLY A 198 -12.39 -28.09 24.60
C GLY A 198 -12.89 -27.41 23.33
N VAL A 199 -14.06 -27.78 22.80
CA VAL A 199 -14.68 -27.08 21.65
C VAL A 199 -14.84 -25.58 21.97
N ASP A 200 -14.59 -24.69 21.00
CA ASP A 200 -14.55 -23.24 21.21
C ASP A 200 -15.88 -22.54 20.94
N GLY A 201 -16.78 -23.17 20.19
CA GLY A 201 -18.11 -22.64 19.93
C GLY A 201 -19.06 -23.66 19.34
N MET A 202 -20.35 -23.31 19.30
CA MET A 202 -21.36 -24.12 18.63
C MET A 202 -22.24 -23.29 17.71
N ARG A 203 -22.48 -23.77 16.48
CA ARG A 203 -23.58 -23.28 15.63
C ARG A 203 -24.89 -23.89 16.14
N LEU A 204 -25.85 -23.04 16.49
CA LEU A 204 -27.20 -23.45 16.85
C LEU A 204 -28.01 -23.56 15.55
N ASP A 205 -28.17 -24.80 15.09
CA ASP A 205 -28.91 -25.13 13.87
C ASP A 205 -30.42 -25.07 14.12
N ALA A 206 -31.16 -24.60 13.11
CA ALA A 206 -32.63 -24.56 13.11
C ALA A 206 -33.24 -23.78 14.29
N VAL A 207 -32.49 -22.79 14.80
CA VAL A 207 -32.83 -22.06 16.03
C VAL A 207 -34.15 -21.28 15.99
N PRO A 208 -34.71 -20.84 14.85
CA PRO A 208 -36.03 -20.21 14.82
C PRO A 208 -37.21 -21.10 15.19
N TYR A 209 -37.03 -22.42 15.17
CA TYR A 209 -38.16 -23.35 15.11
C TYR A 209 -38.44 -24.12 16.41
N LEU A 210 -37.73 -23.80 17.51
CA LEU A 210 -37.71 -24.62 18.73
C LEU A 210 -39.05 -24.75 19.48
N CYS A 211 -39.97 -23.80 19.29
CA CYS A 211 -41.23 -23.75 20.03
C CYS A 211 -42.40 -23.48 19.08
N GLU A 212 -43.54 -24.12 19.37
CA GLU A 212 -44.76 -24.00 18.58
C GLU A 212 -45.96 -23.52 19.43
N ARG A 213 -46.80 -22.68 18.84
CA ARG A 213 -48.03 -22.10 19.39
C ARG A 213 -49.11 -22.00 18.33
N GLU A 214 -50.33 -22.36 18.72
CA GLU A 214 -51.51 -22.22 17.84
C GLU A 214 -51.76 -20.76 17.47
N GLY A 215 -52.20 -20.53 16.22
CA GLY A 215 -52.46 -19.19 15.69
C GLY A 215 -51.21 -18.36 15.40
N THR A 216 -50.04 -19.00 15.32
CA THR A 216 -48.77 -18.36 14.93
C THR A 216 -48.12 -19.13 13.79
N HIS A 217 -47.12 -18.53 13.15
CA HIS A 217 -46.34 -19.21 12.11
C HIS A 217 -45.28 -20.18 12.66
N ASN A 218 -45.11 -20.26 13.99
CA ASN A 218 -44.13 -21.13 14.68
C ASN A 218 -42.67 -20.86 14.29
N GLU A 219 -42.33 -19.59 14.13
CA GLU A 219 -40.96 -19.10 13.90
C GLU A 219 -40.74 -17.89 14.81
N ASN A 220 -39.51 -17.71 15.32
CA ASN A 220 -39.08 -16.55 16.10
C ASN A 220 -39.95 -16.26 17.35
N LEU A 221 -40.55 -17.31 17.95
CA LEU A 221 -41.44 -17.11 19.11
C LEU A 221 -40.66 -16.62 20.34
N PRO A 222 -41.26 -15.77 21.21
CA PRO A 222 -40.61 -15.30 22.44
C PRO A 222 -40.09 -16.45 23.33
N GLU A 223 -40.78 -17.59 23.35
CA GLU A 223 -40.34 -18.77 24.09
C GLU A 223 -39.08 -19.43 23.51
N THR A 224 -38.92 -19.37 22.18
CA THR A 224 -37.67 -19.78 21.51
C THR A 224 -36.50 -18.92 21.99
N HIS A 225 -36.67 -17.59 22.03
CA HIS A 225 -35.66 -16.67 22.58
C HIS A 225 -35.37 -16.96 24.06
N ALA A 226 -36.40 -17.24 24.88
CA ALA A 226 -36.21 -17.61 26.27
C ALA A 226 -35.40 -18.92 26.44
N VAL A 227 -35.59 -19.90 25.55
CA VAL A 227 -34.79 -21.13 25.49
C VAL A 227 -33.33 -20.81 25.20
N ILE A 228 -33.05 -19.93 24.23
CA ILE A 228 -31.69 -19.54 23.85
C ILE A 228 -31.00 -18.76 24.98
N LYS A 229 -31.69 -17.81 25.63
CA LYS A 229 -31.19 -17.13 26.84
C LYS A 229 -30.83 -18.11 27.94
N HIS A 230 -31.63 -19.16 28.12
CA HIS A 230 -31.33 -20.20 29.10
C HIS A 230 -30.07 -21.00 28.75
N LEU A 231 -29.87 -21.33 27.48
CA LEU A 231 -28.65 -21.96 26.98
C LEU A 231 -27.43 -21.05 27.18
N ARG A 232 -27.54 -19.77 26.80
CA ARG A 232 -26.48 -18.77 26.95
C ARG A 232 -26.09 -18.55 28.42
N ALA A 233 -27.06 -18.38 29.30
CA ALA A 233 -26.80 -18.30 30.74
C ALA A 233 -26.17 -19.60 31.28
N GLY A 234 -26.45 -20.75 30.66
CA GLY A 234 -25.80 -22.02 30.96
C GLY A 234 -24.34 -22.08 30.50
N LEU A 235 -24.01 -21.47 29.36
CA LEU A 235 -22.65 -21.33 28.83
C LEU A 235 -21.83 -20.35 29.68
N ASP A 236 -22.32 -19.13 29.87
CA ASP A 236 -21.60 -18.03 30.55
C ASP A 236 -21.29 -18.36 32.03
N ARG A 237 -22.07 -19.25 32.66
CA ARG A 237 -21.83 -19.73 34.03
C ARG A 237 -20.58 -20.62 34.16
N HIS A 238 -20.16 -21.28 33.08
CA HIS A 238 -19.12 -22.30 33.12
C HIS A 238 -17.93 -22.00 32.20
N TYR A 239 -18.12 -21.19 31.16
CA TYR A 239 -17.09 -20.88 30.18
C TYR A 239 -17.13 -19.39 29.81
N THR A 240 -15.96 -18.76 29.68
CA THR A 240 -15.83 -17.31 29.48
C THR A 240 -15.39 -16.90 28.07
N ASP A 241 -14.96 -17.86 27.25
CA ASP A 241 -14.36 -17.66 25.92
C ASP A 241 -15.00 -18.52 24.82
N ARG A 242 -16.22 -19.02 25.08
CA ARG A 242 -16.99 -19.87 24.16
C ARG A 242 -18.12 -19.10 23.52
N ILE A 243 -18.50 -19.51 22.31
CA ILE A 243 -19.52 -18.77 21.54
C ILE A 243 -20.69 -19.63 21.06
N PHE A 244 -21.79 -18.94 20.77
CA PHE A 244 -22.90 -19.46 19.97
C PHE A 244 -23.02 -18.66 18.67
N LEU A 245 -23.19 -19.39 17.58
CA LEU A 245 -23.48 -18.87 16.25
C LEU A 245 -24.89 -19.30 15.84
N ALA A 246 -25.83 -18.37 15.75
CA ALA A 246 -27.22 -18.65 15.39
C ALA A 246 -27.37 -18.83 13.87
N GLU A 247 -27.99 -19.93 13.45
CA GLU A 247 -28.55 -20.08 12.12
C GLU A 247 -30.01 -19.63 12.08
N ALA A 248 -30.22 -18.34 11.90
CA ALA A 248 -31.54 -17.75 11.70
C ALA A 248 -31.63 -17.16 10.28
N ASN A 249 -32.16 -17.94 9.33
CA ASN A 249 -32.44 -17.46 7.97
C ASN A 249 -33.77 -16.69 7.96
N GLN A 250 -33.76 -15.45 8.45
CA GLN A 250 -34.93 -14.59 8.63
C GLN A 250 -34.65 -13.17 8.08
N TRP A 251 -35.64 -12.27 8.12
CA TRP A 251 -35.45 -10.85 7.78
C TRP A 251 -34.52 -10.14 8.79
N PRO A 252 -33.82 -9.05 8.41
CA PRO A 252 -32.80 -8.41 9.26
C PRO A 252 -33.27 -8.09 10.68
N GLU A 253 -34.50 -7.57 10.82
CA GLU A 253 -35.13 -7.22 12.09
C GLU A 253 -35.35 -8.43 13.00
N ASP A 254 -35.74 -9.58 12.43
CA ASP A 254 -35.96 -10.81 13.18
C ASP A 254 -34.64 -11.47 13.57
N VAL A 255 -33.64 -11.43 12.68
CA VAL A 255 -32.31 -12.01 12.98
C VAL A 255 -31.65 -11.24 14.12
N ARG A 256 -31.87 -9.92 14.22
CA ARG A 256 -31.31 -9.11 15.31
C ARG A 256 -31.75 -9.61 16.68
N GLU A 257 -32.98 -10.10 16.83
CA GLU A 257 -33.50 -10.55 18.13
C GLU A 257 -32.72 -11.74 18.70
N TYR A 258 -32.06 -12.54 17.84
CA TYR A 258 -31.20 -13.66 18.29
C TYR A 258 -29.90 -13.22 18.99
N PHE A 259 -29.59 -11.92 19.00
CA PHE A 259 -28.54 -11.37 19.84
C PHE A 259 -29.06 -11.01 21.25
N GLY A 260 -30.38 -10.87 21.41
CA GLY A 260 -31.01 -10.33 22.62
C GLY A 260 -30.43 -8.95 22.98
N ASP A 261 -30.19 -8.74 24.27
CA ASP A 261 -29.46 -7.56 24.79
C ASP A 261 -27.96 -7.87 24.96
N GLY A 262 -27.44 -8.82 24.17
CA GLY A 262 -26.10 -9.40 24.31
C GLY A 262 -26.09 -10.70 25.13
N ASP A 263 -27.27 -11.22 25.47
CA ASP A 263 -27.55 -12.35 26.38
C ASP A 263 -28.14 -13.59 25.67
N GLU A 264 -28.14 -13.62 24.34
CA GLU A 264 -28.51 -14.80 23.52
C GLU A 264 -27.30 -15.34 22.75
N CYS A 265 -27.26 -15.22 21.42
CA CYS A 265 -26.13 -15.67 20.61
C CYS A 265 -25.06 -14.59 20.49
N HIS A 266 -23.79 -15.03 20.42
CA HIS A 266 -22.66 -14.12 20.20
C HIS A 266 -22.57 -13.71 18.73
N MET A 267 -22.92 -14.64 17.85
CA MET A 267 -22.92 -14.44 16.41
C MET A 267 -24.23 -14.89 15.79
N ALA A 268 -24.59 -14.30 14.65
CA ALA A 268 -25.65 -14.78 13.78
C ALA A 268 -25.21 -14.62 12.32
N PHE A 269 -25.65 -15.52 11.44
CA PHE A 269 -25.39 -15.39 10.01
C PHE A 269 -26.12 -14.18 9.43
N HIS A 270 -25.43 -13.39 8.61
CA HIS A 270 -26.04 -12.29 7.89
C HIS A 270 -26.72 -12.76 6.59
N PHE A 271 -27.70 -13.68 6.71
CA PHE A 271 -28.47 -14.21 5.58
C PHE A 271 -29.06 -13.12 4.67
N PRO A 272 -29.60 -11.98 5.17
CA PRO A 272 -30.17 -10.96 4.29
C PRO A 272 -29.16 -10.33 3.31
N LEU A 273 -27.90 -10.18 3.70
CA LEU A 273 -26.87 -9.54 2.89
C LEU A 273 -26.43 -10.42 1.73
N MET A 274 -26.32 -11.74 1.96
CA MET A 274 -25.73 -12.69 1.01
C MET A 274 -26.41 -12.63 -0.39
N PRO A 275 -27.74 -12.79 -0.54
CA PRO A 275 -28.38 -12.72 -1.86
C PRO A 275 -28.23 -11.36 -2.53
N ARG A 276 -28.20 -10.27 -1.75
CA ARG A 276 -28.10 -8.90 -2.27
C ARG A 276 -26.72 -8.60 -2.83
N ILE A 277 -25.65 -9.25 -2.33
CA ILE A 277 -24.32 -9.17 -2.95
C ILE A 277 -24.36 -9.74 -4.38
N PHE A 278 -24.95 -10.92 -4.57
CA PHE A 278 -25.11 -11.52 -5.89
C PHE A 278 -25.98 -10.65 -6.80
N MET A 279 -27.13 -10.17 -6.31
CA MET A 279 -28.01 -9.29 -7.07
C MET A 279 -27.31 -7.99 -7.50
N ALA A 280 -26.56 -7.35 -6.61
CA ALA A 280 -25.88 -6.09 -6.89
C ALA A 280 -24.87 -6.21 -8.04
N VAL A 281 -24.14 -7.33 -8.10
CA VAL A 281 -23.21 -7.61 -9.21
C VAL A 281 -23.94 -7.99 -10.49
N ALA A 282 -25.05 -8.73 -10.41
CA ALA A 282 -25.88 -9.04 -11.58
C ALA A 282 -26.57 -7.80 -12.19
N GLN A 283 -27.01 -6.87 -11.33
CA GLN A 283 -27.67 -5.62 -11.73
C GLN A 283 -26.68 -4.50 -12.08
N GLU A 284 -25.38 -4.69 -11.79
CA GLU A 284 -24.36 -3.64 -11.80
C GLU A 284 -24.79 -2.40 -10.99
N ASP A 285 -25.46 -2.60 -9.84
CA ASP A 285 -26.00 -1.54 -9.01
C ASP A 285 -25.72 -1.81 -7.52
N ARG A 286 -25.17 -0.83 -6.82
CA ARG A 286 -24.89 -0.91 -5.37
C ARG A 286 -26.13 -0.91 -4.49
N HIS A 287 -27.28 -0.50 -5.02
CA HIS A 287 -28.50 -0.26 -4.25
C HIS A 287 -28.94 -1.45 -3.38
N PRO A 288 -28.99 -2.70 -3.86
CA PRO A 288 -29.45 -3.83 -3.04
C PRO A 288 -28.62 -4.04 -1.77
N ILE A 289 -27.30 -3.81 -1.83
CA ILE A 289 -26.40 -3.92 -0.68
C ILE A 289 -26.64 -2.78 0.32
N ILE A 290 -26.76 -1.55 -0.17
CA ILE A 290 -26.94 -0.37 0.69
C ILE A 290 -28.31 -0.40 1.37
N GLU A 291 -29.35 -0.78 0.62
CA GLU A 291 -30.71 -0.87 1.13
C GLU A 291 -30.82 -1.90 2.25
N ILE A 292 -30.31 -3.11 2.04
CA ILE A 292 -30.42 -4.16 3.07
C ILE A 292 -29.61 -3.82 4.32
N LEU A 293 -28.41 -3.23 4.17
CA LEU A 293 -27.59 -2.82 5.32
C LEU A 293 -28.16 -1.62 6.06
N ALA A 294 -28.91 -0.74 5.38
CA ALA A 294 -29.64 0.34 6.04
C ALA A 294 -30.87 -0.17 6.83
N GLN A 295 -31.42 -1.33 6.45
CA GLN A 295 -32.51 -2.00 7.16
C GLN A 295 -32.01 -2.88 8.32
N THR A 296 -30.76 -3.35 8.27
CA THR A 296 -30.15 -4.14 9.36
C THR A 296 -29.98 -3.28 10.62
N PRO A 297 -30.66 -3.62 11.74
CA PRO A 297 -30.54 -2.85 12.98
C PRO A 297 -29.15 -3.00 13.63
N GLU A 298 -28.80 -2.07 14.52
CA GLU A 298 -27.60 -2.19 15.34
C GLU A 298 -27.67 -3.41 16.27
N ILE A 299 -26.50 -4.03 16.50
CA ILE A 299 -26.35 -5.21 17.36
C ILE A 299 -25.61 -4.85 18.65
N PRO A 300 -25.79 -5.62 19.74
CA PRO A 300 -25.05 -5.40 20.98
C PRO A 300 -23.52 -5.39 20.80
N ALA A 301 -22.81 -4.63 21.63
CA ALA A 301 -21.36 -4.42 21.50
C ALA A 301 -20.52 -5.71 21.65
N ASN A 302 -21.05 -6.74 22.32
CA ASN A 302 -20.45 -8.07 22.45
C ASN A 302 -20.96 -9.06 21.38
N CYS A 303 -21.70 -8.63 20.38
CA CYS A 303 -22.22 -9.50 19.31
C CYS A 303 -21.53 -9.21 17.97
N GLN A 304 -21.67 -10.11 17.00
CA GLN A 304 -21.03 -10.01 15.70
C GLN A 304 -21.81 -10.71 14.58
N TRP A 305 -21.87 -10.10 13.40
CA TRP A 305 -22.37 -10.77 12.19
C TRP A 305 -21.36 -11.79 11.65
N ALA A 306 -21.86 -12.95 11.21
CA ALA A 306 -21.13 -13.90 10.39
C ALA A 306 -21.48 -13.69 8.91
N VAL A 307 -20.53 -13.21 8.11
CA VAL A 307 -20.74 -12.88 6.69
C VAL A 307 -20.24 -14.06 5.85
N PHE A 308 -20.99 -14.46 4.82
CA PHE A 308 -20.64 -15.58 3.96
C PHE A 308 -21.20 -15.36 2.54
N LEU A 309 -20.60 -16.03 1.55
CA LEU A 309 -21.08 -16.01 0.16
C LEU A 309 -21.86 -17.28 -0.17
N ARG A 310 -21.31 -18.44 0.22
CA ARG A 310 -21.90 -19.76 0.05
C ARG A 310 -21.62 -20.61 1.27
N ASN A 311 -22.34 -21.72 1.36
CA ASN A 311 -22.24 -22.71 2.41
C ASN A 311 -22.55 -24.10 1.83
N HIS A 312 -22.65 -25.11 2.69
CA HIS A 312 -23.02 -26.47 2.33
C HIS A 312 -24.47 -26.71 1.87
N ASP A 313 -25.34 -25.72 1.94
CA ASP A 313 -26.72 -25.78 1.46
C ASP A 313 -26.85 -25.07 0.11
N GLU A 314 -28.07 -24.99 -0.42
CA GLU A 314 -28.38 -24.11 -1.52
C GLU A 314 -28.22 -22.63 -1.15
N LEU A 315 -28.06 -21.78 -2.16
CA LEU A 315 -28.24 -20.34 -2.00
C LEU A 315 -29.73 -20.11 -1.75
N THR A 316 -30.09 -19.97 -0.47
CA THR A 316 -31.48 -19.77 -0.04
C THR A 316 -32.03 -18.44 -0.56
N LEU A 317 -33.25 -18.50 -1.08
CA LEU A 317 -34.05 -17.38 -1.56
C LEU A 317 -35.42 -17.35 -0.84
N GLU A 318 -35.44 -17.83 0.41
CA GLU A 318 -36.64 -17.76 1.25
C GLU A 318 -36.94 -16.31 1.66
N MET A 319 -35.93 -15.61 2.19
CA MET A 319 -36.03 -14.24 2.73
C MET A 319 -35.68 -13.17 1.68
N VAL A 320 -36.27 -13.33 0.50
CA VAL A 320 -36.29 -12.34 -0.58
C VAL A 320 -37.72 -12.18 -1.10
N THR A 321 -38.03 -11.06 -1.73
CA THR A 321 -39.33 -10.87 -2.39
C THR A 321 -39.48 -11.79 -3.59
N ASP A 322 -40.72 -12.09 -3.99
CA ASP A 322 -40.99 -12.98 -5.14
C ASP A 322 -40.31 -12.49 -6.43
N ARG A 323 -40.26 -11.16 -6.64
CA ARG A 323 -39.60 -10.55 -7.81
C ARG A 323 -38.09 -10.74 -7.79
N GLU A 324 -37.46 -10.58 -6.62
CA GLU A 324 -36.03 -10.82 -6.46
C GLU A 324 -35.68 -12.30 -6.65
N ARG A 325 -36.53 -13.21 -6.14
CA ARG A 325 -36.39 -14.65 -6.33
C ARG A 325 -36.42 -15.03 -7.81
N ASP A 326 -37.42 -14.54 -8.55
CA ASP A 326 -37.55 -14.79 -10.00
C ASP A 326 -36.35 -14.23 -10.77
N TYR A 327 -35.87 -13.04 -10.39
CA TYR A 327 -34.66 -12.45 -10.97
C TYR A 327 -33.42 -13.33 -10.72
N MET A 328 -33.22 -13.77 -9.48
CA MET A 328 -32.09 -14.65 -9.12
C MET A 328 -32.14 -15.98 -9.87
N TYR A 329 -33.32 -16.57 -10.04
CA TYR A 329 -33.48 -17.77 -10.86
C TYR A 329 -33.15 -17.52 -12.33
N GLY A 330 -33.59 -16.39 -12.90
CA GLY A 330 -33.32 -16.03 -14.30
C GLY A 330 -31.83 -15.85 -14.60
N ILE A 331 -31.03 -15.37 -13.64
CA ILE A 331 -29.60 -15.10 -13.82
C ILE A 331 -28.72 -16.30 -13.43
N TYR A 332 -28.97 -16.90 -12.26
CA TYR A 332 -28.05 -17.86 -11.64
C TYR A 332 -28.48 -19.32 -11.76
N ALA A 333 -29.76 -19.58 -12.08
CA ALA A 333 -30.35 -20.92 -12.19
C ALA A 333 -31.21 -21.07 -13.46
N VAL A 334 -30.58 -20.79 -14.62
CA VAL A 334 -31.19 -20.98 -15.94
C VAL A 334 -31.60 -22.45 -16.15
N ASP A 335 -30.74 -23.39 -15.73
CA ASP A 335 -31.12 -24.80 -15.63
C ASP A 335 -32.04 -24.99 -14.41
N SER A 336 -33.27 -25.44 -14.65
CA SER A 336 -34.24 -25.69 -13.58
C SER A 336 -33.76 -26.76 -12.58
N ARG A 337 -32.86 -27.67 -12.98
CA ARG A 337 -32.27 -28.66 -12.07
C ARG A 337 -31.37 -28.03 -11.02
N ALA A 338 -30.83 -26.84 -11.27
CA ALA A 338 -30.04 -26.12 -10.26
C ALA A 338 -30.91 -25.48 -9.16
N ARG A 339 -32.25 -25.52 -9.30
CA ARG A 339 -33.20 -25.06 -8.28
C ARG A 339 -33.54 -26.23 -7.35
N LEU A 340 -33.67 -25.94 -6.06
CA LEU A 340 -34.04 -26.89 -5.03
C LEU A 340 -34.76 -26.12 -3.91
N ASN A 341 -35.91 -26.61 -3.44
CA ASN A 341 -36.77 -25.89 -2.51
C ASN A 341 -36.99 -24.44 -3.00
N LEU A 342 -36.75 -23.45 -2.15
CA LEU A 342 -36.73 -22.03 -2.48
C LEU A 342 -35.28 -21.51 -2.59
N GLY A 343 -34.41 -22.17 -3.36
CA GLY A 343 -33.03 -21.73 -3.54
C GLY A 343 -32.29 -22.30 -4.75
N ILE A 344 -30.97 -22.06 -4.81
CA ILE A 344 -30.08 -22.44 -5.92
C ILE A 344 -28.91 -23.30 -5.43
N ARG A 345 -28.90 -24.59 -5.75
CA ARG A 345 -27.90 -25.58 -5.29
C ARG A 345 -26.62 -25.59 -6.13
N ARG A 346 -25.95 -24.44 -6.19
CA ARG A 346 -24.68 -24.25 -6.92
C ARG A 346 -23.56 -23.72 -6.03
N ARG A 347 -22.31 -24.01 -6.39
CA ARG A 347 -21.11 -23.47 -5.76
C ARG A 347 -20.83 -22.05 -6.20
N PHE A 348 -19.92 -21.39 -5.48
CA PHE A 348 -19.58 -19.99 -5.71
C PHE A 348 -18.97 -19.72 -7.09
N ALA A 349 -17.92 -20.46 -7.50
CA ALA A 349 -17.27 -20.23 -8.79
C ALA A 349 -18.21 -20.50 -10.00
N PRO A 350 -19.04 -21.56 -10.00
CA PRO A 350 -20.06 -21.76 -11.03
C PRO A 350 -21.14 -20.68 -11.08
N LEU A 351 -21.54 -20.11 -9.93
CA LEU A 351 -22.45 -18.93 -9.90
C LEU A 351 -21.82 -17.70 -10.55
N MET A 352 -20.49 -17.54 -10.46
CA MET A 352 -19.75 -16.47 -11.13
C MET A 352 -19.48 -16.74 -12.62
N GLY A 353 -19.93 -17.89 -13.15
CA GLY A 353 -19.64 -18.32 -14.52
C GLY A 353 -18.15 -18.56 -14.77
N GLY A 354 -17.39 -18.92 -13.74
CA GLY A 354 -15.93 -19.09 -13.81
C GLY A 354 -15.15 -17.77 -13.92
N SER A 355 -15.80 -16.61 -13.82
CA SER A 355 -15.14 -15.32 -13.90
C SER A 355 -14.31 -15.03 -12.65
N ARG A 356 -12.99 -15.08 -12.78
CA ARG A 356 -12.08 -14.77 -11.68
C ARG A 356 -12.24 -13.36 -11.13
N ALA A 357 -12.44 -12.36 -11.99
CA ALA A 357 -12.63 -10.98 -11.53
C ALA A 357 -13.87 -10.84 -10.61
N LYS A 358 -14.97 -11.53 -10.92
CA LYS A 358 -16.15 -11.56 -10.04
C LYS A 358 -15.87 -12.30 -8.73
N ILE A 359 -15.16 -13.43 -8.79
CA ILE A 359 -14.75 -14.18 -7.58
C ILE A 359 -13.90 -13.30 -6.66
N GLU A 360 -12.96 -12.54 -7.21
CA GLU A 360 -12.11 -11.62 -6.46
C GLU A 360 -12.91 -10.45 -5.86
N LEU A 361 -13.82 -9.85 -6.63
CA LEU A 361 -14.73 -8.80 -6.16
C LEU A 361 -15.60 -9.26 -4.98
N LEU A 362 -16.28 -10.41 -5.11
CA LEU A 362 -17.19 -10.87 -4.06
C LEU A 362 -16.43 -11.31 -2.80
N ASN A 363 -15.24 -11.91 -2.95
CA ASN A 363 -14.37 -12.19 -1.80
C ASN A 363 -13.85 -10.92 -1.12
N SER A 364 -13.57 -9.85 -1.88
CA SER A 364 -13.21 -8.57 -1.25
C SER A 364 -14.39 -8.01 -0.46
N LEU A 365 -15.61 -8.06 -0.99
CA LEU A 365 -16.81 -7.68 -0.22
C LEU A 365 -16.99 -8.56 1.03
N LEU A 366 -16.84 -9.88 0.92
CA LEU A 366 -16.89 -10.80 2.06
C LEU A 366 -15.91 -10.40 3.18
N LEU A 367 -14.66 -10.08 2.81
CA LEU A 367 -13.60 -9.79 3.76
C LEU A 367 -13.60 -8.36 4.30
N SER A 368 -14.34 -7.43 3.65
CA SER A 368 -14.41 -6.02 4.04
C SER A 368 -15.77 -5.52 4.55
N MET A 369 -16.82 -6.35 4.50
CA MET A 369 -18.10 -6.07 5.14
C MET A 369 -18.03 -6.20 6.68
N PRO A 370 -18.93 -5.56 7.44
CA PRO A 370 -18.92 -5.61 8.89
C PRO A 370 -19.29 -7.01 9.39
N GLY A 371 -18.31 -7.69 10.00
CA GLY A 371 -18.48 -9.01 10.57
C GLY A 371 -17.28 -9.92 10.38
N SER A 372 -17.47 -11.17 10.74
CA SER A 372 -16.47 -12.23 10.63
C SER A 372 -16.78 -13.09 9.41
N PRO A 373 -15.88 -13.17 8.43
CA PRO A 373 -16.11 -13.88 7.18
C PRO A 373 -16.05 -15.39 7.38
N ILE A 374 -16.92 -16.11 6.66
CA ILE A 374 -16.92 -17.56 6.53
C ILE A 374 -16.60 -17.93 5.09
N ILE A 375 -15.57 -18.75 4.91
CA ILE A 375 -15.16 -19.33 3.63
C ILE A 375 -15.61 -20.79 3.61
N TYR A 376 -16.30 -21.21 2.55
CA TYR A 376 -16.71 -22.60 2.36
C TYR A 376 -15.61 -23.40 1.66
N TYR A 377 -15.30 -24.60 2.16
CA TYR A 377 -14.12 -25.34 1.73
C TYR A 377 -14.05 -25.52 0.23
N GLY A 378 -12.92 -25.19 -0.40
CA GLY A 378 -12.72 -25.30 -1.85
C GLY A 378 -13.09 -24.06 -2.66
N ASP A 379 -13.80 -23.09 -2.08
CA ASP A 379 -14.10 -21.82 -2.77
C ASP A 379 -12.82 -20.97 -2.95
N GLU A 380 -11.81 -21.14 -2.08
CA GLU A 380 -10.49 -20.51 -2.18
C GLU A 380 -9.67 -20.99 -3.39
N ILE A 381 -9.98 -22.17 -3.93
CA ILE A 381 -9.41 -22.67 -5.19
C ILE A 381 -10.40 -22.55 -6.36
N GLY A 382 -11.66 -22.19 -6.10
CA GLY A 382 -12.69 -22.06 -7.13
C GLY A 382 -13.29 -23.40 -7.55
N MET A 383 -13.54 -24.31 -6.60
CA MET A 383 -14.21 -25.58 -6.86
C MET A 383 -15.58 -25.40 -7.54
N GLY A 384 -15.91 -26.37 -8.40
CA GLY A 384 -17.20 -26.46 -9.07
C GLY A 384 -18.28 -27.17 -8.26
N ASP A 385 -19.40 -27.45 -8.91
CA ASP A 385 -20.51 -28.23 -8.37
C ASP A 385 -20.92 -29.36 -9.32
N ASN A 386 -21.68 -30.32 -8.81
CA ASN A 386 -22.34 -31.34 -9.61
C ASN A 386 -23.85 -31.38 -9.30
N ILE A 387 -24.62 -30.56 -10.02
CA ILE A 387 -26.09 -30.43 -9.86
C ILE A 387 -26.88 -31.72 -10.15
N TYR A 388 -26.25 -32.76 -10.67
CA TYR A 388 -26.87 -34.06 -10.93
C TYR A 388 -26.85 -34.97 -9.71
N LEU A 389 -26.07 -34.64 -8.68
CA LEU A 389 -26.13 -35.31 -7.39
C LEU A 389 -27.41 -34.89 -6.66
N GLY A 390 -28.12 -35.87 -6.09
CA GLY A 390 -29.40 -35.65 -5.42
C GLY A 390 -29.30 -34.69 -4.23
N ASP A 391 -30.38 -33.97 -3.94
CA ASP A 391 -30.44 -32.96 -2.87
C ASP A 391 -29.32 -31.89 -3.03
N ARG A 392 -28.61 -31.56 -1.94
CA ARG A 392 -27.52 -30.57 -1.85
C ARG A 392 -26.13 -31.17 -2.05
N ASN A 393 -26.02 -32.48 -2.29
CA ASN A 393 -24.74 -33.19 -2.43
C ASN A 393 -23.85 -32.63 -3.54
N GLY A 394 -24.43 -31.94 -4.52
CA GLY A 394 -23.69 -31.30 -5.62
C GLY A 394 -22.64 -30.28 -5.19
N VAL A 395 -22.78 -29.66 -4.01
CA VAL A 395 -21.80 -28.70 -3.46
C VAL A 395 -20.91 -29.30 -2.36
N ARG A 396 -21.10 -30.58 -2.03
CA ARG A 396 -20.44 -31.31 -0.92
C ARG A 396 -19.47 -32.37 -1.42
N THR A 397 -18.95 -32.24 -2.64
CA THR A 397 -18.01 -33.20 -3.24
C THR A 397 -16.63 -33.17 -2.56
N PRO A 398 -15.81 -34.22 -2.70
CA PRO A 398 -14.46 -34.26 -2.12
C PRO A 398 -13.60 -33.03 -2.46
N MET A 399 -12.82 -32.56 -1.49
CA MET A 399 -11.83 -31.48 -1.68
C MET A 399 -10.77 -31.88 -2.72
N GLN A 400 -10.33 -30.93 -3.55
CA GLN A 400 -9.42 -31.20 -4.68
C GLN A 400 -7.97 -30.83 -4.33
N TRP A 401 -7.22 -31.78 -3.79
CA TRP A 401 -5.85 -31.58 -3.31
C TRP A 401 -4.80 -31.59 -4.43
N SER A 402 -4.87 -32.58 -5.33
CA SER A 402 -3.89 -32.78 -6.40
C SER A 402 -4.58 -33.26 -7.69
N PRO A 403 -3.89 -33.28 -8.84
CA PRO A 403 -4.42 -33.86 -10.08
C PRO A 403 -4.43 -35.41 -10.05
N ASP A 404 -4.02 -36.04 -8.95
CA ASP A 404 -3.96 -37.50 -8.85
C ASP A 404 -5.35 -38.14 -8.74
N ARG A 405 -5.35 -39.47 -8.64
CA ARG A 405 -6.54 -40.28 -8.40
C ARG A 405 -7.41 -39.70 -7.28
N ASN A 406 -8.71 -39.60 -7.55
CA ASN A 406 -9.72 -39.03 -6.65
C ASN A 406 -9.35 -37.62 -6.14
N ALA A 407 -8.67 -36.81 -6.95
CA ALA A 407 -8.21 -35.47 -6.58
C ALA A 407 -7.23 -35.43 -5.39
N GLY A 408 -6.54 -36.54 -5.08
CA GLY A 408 -5.70 -36.66 -3.90
C GLY A 408 -6.46 -36.70 -2.56
N PHE A 409 -7.80 -36.84 -2.59
CA PHE A 409 -8.64 -36.98 -1.40
C PHE A 409 -8.55 -38.37 -0.77
N SER A 410 -8.49 -39.43 -1.59
CA SER A 410 -8.43 -40.83 -1.17
C SER A 410 -7.74 -41.69 -2.23
N ASN A 411 -7.12 -42.80 -1.83
CA ASN A 411 -6.51 -43.76 -2.75
C ASN A 411 -7.43 -44.93 -3.14
N VAL A 412 -8.67 -44.97 -2.63
CA VAL A 412 -9.62 -46.07 -2.88
C VAL A 412 -10.09 -46.15 -4.34
N ASP A 413 -10.73 -47.25 -4.73
CA ASP A 413 -11.49 -47.34 -5.98
C ASP A 413 -12.54 -46.22 -6.08
N PRO A 414 -12.57 -45.41 -7.16
CA PRO A 414 -13.44 -44.23 -7.25
C PRO A 414 -14.93 -44.52 -6.97
N GLN A 415 -15.39 -45.75 -7.26
CA GLN A 415 -16.76 -46.21 -7.00
C GLN A 415 -17.10 -46.36 -5.51
N ARG A 416 -16.09 -46.44 -4.64
CA ARG A 416 -16.24 -46.55 -3.19
C ARG A 416 -16.22 -45.20 -2.48
N LEU A 417 -15.92 -44.11 -3.20
CA LEU A 417 -16.00 -42.78 -2.63
C LEU A 417 -17.43 -42.48 -2.19
N TYR A 418 -17.57 -41.76 -1.07
CA TYR A 418 -18.88 -41.34 -0.60
C TYR A 418 -19.63 -40.46 -1.61
N LEU A 419 -18.89 -39.64 -2.36
CA LEU A 419 -19.33 -38.88 -3.54
C LEU A 419 -18.18 -38.77 -4.54
N PRO A 420 -18.46 -38.69 -5.85
CA PRO A 420 -17.42 -38.48 -6.85
C PRO A 420 -16.82 -37.07 -6.76
N PRO A 421 -15.51 -36.90 -7.04
CA PRO A 421 -14.93 -35.58 -7.24
C PRO A 421 -15.48 -34.94 -8.52
N ILE A 422 -15.28 -33.64 -8.69
CA ILE A 422 -15.66 -32.94 -9.92
C ILE A 422 -14.69 -33.34 -11.04
N MET A 423 -15.23 -33.67 -12.21
CA MET A 423 -14.48 -34.17 -13.38
C MET A 423 -14.87 -33.45 -14.67
N ASP A 424 -15.64 -32.36 -14.58
CA ASP A 424 -15.98 -31.59 -15.78
C ASP A 424 -14.77 -30.80 -16.29
N PRO A 425 -14.75 -30.39 -17.57
CA PRO A 425 -13.59 -29.71 -18.16
C PRO A 425 -13.21 -28.35 -17.56
N LEU A 426 -14.13 -27.68 -16.86
CA LEU A 426 -13.90 -26.33 -16.31
C LEU A 426 -13.46 -26.37 -14.85
N TYR A 427 -14.09 -27.22 -14.04
CA TYR A 427 -13.85 -27.27 -12.59
C TYR A 427 -13.26 -28.59 -12.08
N GLY A 428 -12.99 -29.52 -13.00
CA GLY A 428 -12.42 -30.83 -12.67
C GLY A 428 -11.08 -30.73 -11.95
N TYR A 429 -10.81 -31.69 -11.07
CA TYR A 429 -9.61 -31.66 -10.22
C TYR A 429 -8.28 -31.65 -10.98
N GLU A 430 -8.25 -32.09 -12.24
CA GLU A 430 -7.07 -31.99 -13.11
C GLU A 430 -6.69 -30.52 -13.39
N ALA A 431 -7.68 -29.61 -13.46
CA ALA A 431 -7.49 -28.18 -13.67
C ALA A 431 -7.51 -27.37 -12.38
N VAL A 432 -8.37 -27.75 -11.43
CA VAL A 432 -8.60 -27.02 -10.18
C VAL A 432 -8.16 -27.87 -8.99
N ASN A 433 -6.94 -27.67 -8.49
CA ASN A 433 -6.46 -28.35 -7.28
C ASN A 433 -5.46 -27.50 -6.49
N VAL A 434 -5.32 -27.84 -5.20
CA VAL A 434 -4.42 -27.13 -4.26
C VAL A 434 -2.96 -27.21 -4.69
N GLU A 435 -2.48 -28.36 -5.16
CA GLU A 435 -1.07 -28.53 -5.57
C GLU A 435 -0.70 -27.58 -6.71
N ALA A 436 -1.47 -27.56 -7.79
CA ALA A 436 -1.24 -26.71 -8.95
C ALA A 436 -1.33 -25.22 -8.57
N GLN A 437 -2.33 -24.83 -7.79
CA GLN A 437 -2.49 -23.45 -7.37
C GLN A 437 -1.44 -22.98 -6.36
N SER A 438 -0.92 -23.87 -5.50
CA SER A 438 0.12 -23.52 -4.55
C SER A 438 1.43 -23.15 -5.26
N ARG A 439 1.75 -23.79 -6.39
CA ARG A 439 2.95 -23.50 -7.20
C ARG A 439 2.83 -22.22 -8.04
N ASN A 440 1.62 -21.75 -8.34
CA ASN A 440 1.40 -20.55 -9.14
C ASN A 440 1.15 -19.33 -8.25
N ALA A 441 2.09 -18.38 -8.17
CA ALA A 441 1.97 -17.16 -7.37
C ALA A 441 0.74 -16.28 -7.72
N SER A 442 0.27 -16.36 -8.97
CA SER A 442 -0.91 -15.65 -9.46
C SER A 442 -2.20 -16.44 -9.30
N SER A 443 -2.20 -17.64 -8.68
CA SER A 443 -3.40 -18.46 -8.48
C SER A 443 -4.45 -17.78 -7.60
N LEU A 444 -5.69 -18.29 -7.62
CA LEU A 444 -6.76 -17.80 -6.76
C LEU A 444 -6.42 -18.08 -5.29
N LEU A 445 -5.86 -19.26 -5.00
CA LEU A 445 -5.40 -19.63 -3.66
C LEU A 445 -4.38 -18.64 -3.09
N ASN A 446 -3.32 -18.33 -3.84
CA ASN A 446 -2.30 -17.39 -3.38
C ASN A 446 -2.81 -15.95 -3.31
N TRP A 447 -3.78 -15.59 -4.17
CA TRP A 447 -4.48 -14.32 -4.05
C TRP A 447 -5.34 -14.24 -2.79
N MET A 448 -6.10 -15.29 -2.45
CA MET A 448 -6.87 -15.40 -1.21
C MET A 448 -5.99 -15.30 0.03
N ARG A 449 -4.83 -15.99 0.03
CA ARG A 449 -3.82 -15.88 1.10
C ARG A 449 -3.41 -14.43 1.34
N ARG A 450 -3.02 -13.71 0.29
CA ARG A 450 -2.63 -12.30 0.40
C ARG A 450 -3.76 -11.45 0.95
N LEU A 451 -4.98 -11.62 0.42
CA LEU A 451 -6.14 -10.83 0.85
C LEU A 451 -6.52 -11.09 2.31
N ILE A 452 -6.45 -12.34 2.76
CA ILE A 452 -6.67 -12.73 4.16
C ILE A 452 -5.60 -12.11 5.07
N VAL A 453 -4.32 -12.18 4.68
CA VAL A 453 -3.23 -11.55 5.43
C VAL A 453 -3.45 -10.05 5.55
N THR A 454 -3.78 -9.36 4.45
CA THR A 454 -4.13 -7.93 4.47
C THR A 454 -5.29 -7.65 5.43
N ARG A 455 -6.38 -8.43 5.39
CA ARG A 455 -7.49 -8.27 6.35
C ARG A 455 -7.02 -8.40 7.80
N LYS A 456 -6.18 -9.39 8.12
CA LYS A 456 -5.71 -9.65 9.49
C LYS A 456 -4.83 -8.56 10.05
N SER A 457 -4.13 -7.82 9.19
CA SER A 457 -3.33 -6.65 9.59
C SER A 457 -4.16 -5.45 10.01
N HIS A 458 -5.48 -5.45 9.74
CA HIS A 458 -6.36 -4.29 9.91
C HIS A 458 -7.63 -4.63 10.69
N LYS A 459 -7.67 -4.22 11.97
CA LYS A 459 -8.82 -4.51 12.87
C LYS A 459 -10.10 -3.79 12.44
N ALA A 460 -10.02 -2.70 11.65
CA ALA A 460 -11.19 -2.01 11.16
C ALA A 460 -12.14 -2.89 10.33
N PHE A 461 -11.66 -3.94 9.66
CA PHE A 461 -12.53 -4.87 8.93
C PHE A 461 -13.42 -5.71 9.86
N GLY A 462 -12.87 -6.25 10.94
CA GLY A 462 -13.62 -7.06 11.90
C GLY A 462 -14.46 -6.24 12.87
N ARG A 463 -13.89 -5.14 13.38
CA ARG A 463 -14.46 -4.39 14.52
C ARG A 463 -14.95 -2.98 14.19
N GLY A 464 -14.60 -2.46 13.02
CA GLY A 464 -14.91 -1.09 12.65
C GLY A 464 -16.37 -0.87 12.29
N SER A 465 -16.83 0.36 12.48
CA SER A 465 -18.09 0.85 11.93
C SER A 465 -18.07 0.81 10.40
N ILE A 466 -19.23 0.94 9.75
CA ILE A 466 -19.34 1.10 8.31
C ILE A 466 -20.07 2.42 7.99
N LYS A 467 -19.51 3.20 7.07
CA LYS A 467 -20.13 4.43 6.57
C LYS A 467 -20.12 4.41 5.04
N PHE A 468 -21.31 4.34 4.43
CA PHE A 468 -21.43 4.37 2.98
C PHE A 468 -21.15 5.75 2.41
N LEU A 469 -20.43 5.77 1.29
CA LEU A 469 -20.33 6.94 0.43
C LEU A 469 -21.38 6.84 -0.67
N HIS A 470 -21.86 7.99 -1.14
CA HIS A 470 -22.91 8.05 -2.15
C HIS A 470 -22.44 8.74 -3.44
N PRO A 471 -21.49 8.14 -4.18
CA PRO A 471 -21.09 8.68 -5.47
C PRO A 471 -22.26 8.67 -6.46
N GLY A 472 -22.21 9.60 -7.42
CA GLY A 472 -23.20 9.68 -8.52
C GLY A 472 -23.22 8.42 -9.40
N ASN A 473 -22.10 7.71 -9.51
CA ASN A 473 -22.03 6.44 -10.23
C ASN A 473 -22.59 5.28 -9.38
N ARG A 474 -23.80 4.81 -9.72
CA ARG A 474 -24.48 3.70 -9.03
C ARG A 474 -23.78 2.35 -9.16
N LYS A 475 -22.92 2.20 -10.18
CA LYS A 475 -22.16 0.96 -10.44
C LYS A 475 -21.00 0.76 -9.46
N VAL A 476 -20.63 1.79 -8.69
CA VAL A 476 -19.50 1.76 -7.76
C VAL A 476 -20.00 1.81 -6.32
N LEU A 477 -19.74 0.75 -5.57
CA LEU A 477 -19.96 0.69 -4.13
C LEU A 477 -18.73 1.25 -3.41
N ALA A 478 -18.90 2.30 -2.61
CA ALA A 478 -17.83 2.89 -1.82
C ALA A 478 -18.27 3.07 -0.36
N TYR A 479 -17.40 2.73 0.58
CA TYR A 479 -17.66 2.85 2.01
C TYR A 479 -16.38 2.92 2.82
N LEU A 480 -16.48 3.46 4.02
CA LEU A 480 -15.40 3.57 4.99
C LEU A 480 -15.60 2.56 6.12
N ARG A 481 -14.51 1.94 6.56
CA ARG A 481 -14.42 1.15 7.79
C ARG A 481 -13.56 1.92 8.79
N GLU A 482 -14.14 2.26 9.94
CA GLU A 482 -13.45 3.07 10.94
C GLU A 482 -13.41 2.37 12.29
N TYR A 483 -12.21 2.23 12.85
CA TYR A 483 -11.99 1.66 14.17
C TYR A 483 -10.80 2.36 14.83
N GLN A 484 -11.04 3.03 15.96
CA GLN A 484 -10.03 3.82 16.66
C GLN A 484 -9.41 4.88 15.70
N GLU A 485 -8.10 4.87 15.51
CA GLU A 485 -7.39 5.80 14.62
C GLU A 485 -7.32 5.30 13.16
N GLU A 486 -7.74 4.05 12.91
CA GLU A 486 -7.69 3.43 11.58
C GLU A 486 -8.95 3.75 10.76
N SER A 487 -8.75 4.29 9.55
CA SER A 487 -9.81 4.54 8.57
C SER A 487 -9.46 3.89 7.23
N ILE A 488 -10.28 2.96 6.78
CA ILE A 488 -10.09 2.21 5.52
C ILE A 488 -11.21 2.55 4.54
N LEU A 489 -10.84 3.12 3.39
CA LEU A 489 -11.75 3.37 2.27
C LEU A 489 -11.78 2.15 1.35
N CYS A 490 -12.95 1.53 1.21
CA CYS A 490 -13.22 0.43 0.28
C CYS A 490 -14.00 0.97 -0.92
N VAL A 491 -13.53 0.68 -2.14
CA VAL A 491 -14.17 1.11 -3.39
C VAL A 491 -14.24 -0.09 -4.33
N ALA A 492 -15.42 -0.46 -4.79
CA ALA A 492 -15.67 -1.67 -5.57
C ALA A 492 -16.51 -1.35 -6.82
N ASN A 493 -16.02 -1.72 -7.99
CA ASN A 493 -16.76 -1.63 -9.25
C ASN A 493 -17.59 -2.90 -9.43
N LEU A 494 -18.91 -2.77 -9.44
CA LEU A 494 -19.83 -3.91 -9.62
C LEU A 494 -20.10 -4.22 -11.10
N ALA A 495 -19.62 -3.38 -12.02
CA ALA A 495 -19.91 -3.51 -13.44
C ALA A 495 -18.86 -4.32 -14.21
N SER A 496 -19.31 -4.87 -15.34
CA SER A 496 -18.53 -5.57 -16.35
C SER A 496 -17.59 -4.68 -17.17
N SER A 497 -17.62 -3.37 -16.96
CA SER A 497 -16.85 -2.38 -17.71
C SER A 497 -16.11 -1.45 -16.75
N ALA A 498 -15.05 -0.78 -17.24
CA ALA A 498 -14.35 0.21 -16.45
C ALA A 498 -15.27 1.37 -16.06
N GLN A 499 -15.18 1.83 -14.81
CA GLN A 499 -16.03 2.87 -14.25
C GLN A 499 -15.20 3.99 -13.62
N PRO A 500 -15.45 5.27 -13.96
CA PRO A 500 -14.98 6.39 -13.17
C PRO A 500 -15.90 6.65 -11.98
N VAL A 501 -15.34 7.16 -10.89
CA VAL A 501 -16.10 7.58 -9.71
C VAL A 501 -15.47 8.81 -9.08
N GLU A 502 -16.30 9.76 -8.67
CA GLU A 502 -15.92 10.88 -7.83
C GLU A 502 -16.44 10.61 -6.42
N LEU A 503 -15.55 10.66 -5.43
CA LEU A 503 -15.87 10.41 -4.03
C LEU A 503 -15.77 11.70 -3.21
N ASP A 504 -16.81 12.00 -2.43
CA ASP A 504 -16.74 13.06 -1.43
C ASP A 504 -15.97 12.57 -0.22
N LEU A 505 -14.72 13.04 -0.09
CA LEU A 505 -13.81 12.71 1.00
C LEU A 505 -13.36 13.96 1.76
N VAL A 506 -14.08 15.08 1.66
CA VAL A 506 -13.63 16.38 2.21
C VAL A 506 -13.33 16.32 3.72
N ALA A 507 -14.03 15.44 4.44
CA ALA A 507 -13.83 15.20 5.88
C ALA A 507 -12.44 14.61 6.23
N TYR A 508 -11.74 14.04 5.23
CA TYR A 508 -10.42 13.43 5.38
C TYR A 508 -9.32 14.24 4.67
N LYS A 509 -9.58 15.54 4.42
CA LYS A 509 -8.62 16.45 3.80
C LYS A 509 -7.24 16.37 4.47
N GLY A 510 -6.19 16.30 3.65
CA GLY A 510 -4.80 16.18 4.08
C GLY A 510 -4.35 14.75 4.38
N ARG A 511 -5.26 13.76 4.42
CA ARG A 511 -4.87 12.34 4.50
C ARG A 511 -4.46 11.81 3.13
N VAL A 512 -3.54 10.85 3.12
CA VAL A 512 -3.01 10.20 1.92
C VAL A 512 -3.61 8.79 1.83
N PRO A 513 -4.42 8.45 0.81
CA PRO A 513 -4.88 7.09 0.60
C PRO A 513 -3.69 6.19 0.22
N VAL A 514 -3.48 5.10 0.94
CA VAL A 514 -2.44 4.10 0.66
C VAL A 514 -3.12 2.77 0.35
N GLU A 515 -2.93 2.25 -0.87
CA GLU A 515 -3.54 0.99 -1.31
C GLU A 515 -2.96 -0.19 -0.51
N LEU A 516 -3.82 -1.04 0.07
CA LEU A 516 -3.44 -2.01 1.11
C LEU A 516 -2.72 -3.26 0.60
N ILE A 517 -2.86 -3.64 -0.67
CA ILE A 517 -2.25 -4.86 -1.19
C ILE A 517 -0.81 -4.59 -1.68
N GLY A 518 -0.59 -3.47 -2.35
CA GLY A 518 0.69 -3.04 -2.92
C GLY A 518 1.44 -2.00 -2.09
N SER A 519 0.81 -1.41 -1.08
CA SER A 519 1.32 -0.30 -0.25
C SER A 519 1.65 0.96 -1.04
N THR A 520 0.89 1.23 -2.11
CA THR A 520 1.12 2.38 -3.00
C THR A 520 0.36 3.62 -2.53
N ALA A 521 1.07 4.73 -2.32
CA ALA A 521 0.46 6.01 -1.97
C ALA A 521 -0.22 6.66 -3.18
N PHE A 522 -1.42 7.19 -2.97
CA PHE A 522 -2.21 7.95 -3.93
C PHE A 522 -2.18 9.45 -3.59
N PRO A 523 -2.62 10.35 -4.49
CA PRO A 523 -2.79 11.77 -4.20
C PRO A 523 -3.44 12.08 -2.85
N ALA A 524 -2.98 13.13 -2.17
CA ALA A 524 -3.60 13.56 -0.92
C ALA A 524 -5.06 13.98 -1.19
N ILE A 525 -5.91 13.76 -0.19
CA ILE A 525 -7.31 14.17 -0.26
C ILE A 525 -7.37 15.69 -0.11
N GLY A 526 -7.85 16.37 -1.16
CA GLY A 526 -8.07 17.81 -1.18
C GLY A 526 -9.51 18.22 -0.86
N GLU A 527 -9.91 19.40 -1.33
CA GLU A 527 -11.30 19.89 -1.23
C GLU A 527 -12.20 19.43 -2.39
N LEU A 528 -11.60 19.03 -3.50
CA LEU A 528 -12.33 18.56 -4.68
C LEU A 528 -12.77 17.10 -4.50
N PRO A 529 -13.86 16.66 -5.18
CA PRO A 529 -14.22 15.27 -5.26
C PRO A 529 -13.04 14.41 -5.73
N TYR A 530 -12.79 13.32 -5.02
CA TYR A 530 -11.64 12.46 -5.25
C TYR A 530 -11.94 11.49 -6.39
N LEU A 531 -11.30 11.70 -7.54
CA LEU A 531 -11.52 10.90 -8.76
C LEU A 531 -10.73 9.59 -8.71
N LEU A 532 -11.43 8.47 -8.95
CA LEU A 532 -10.86 7.14 -9.15
C LEU A 532 -11.40 6.52 -10.44
N SER A 533 -10.59 5.66 -11.05
CA SER A 533 -10.99 4.82 -12.19
C SER A 533 -10.75 3.35 -11.85
N LEU A 534 -11.78 2.52 -11.98
CA LEU A 534 -11.72 1.11 -11.63
C LEU A 534 -11.96 0.23 -12.87
N PRO A 535 -11.09 -0.74 -13.17
CA PRO A 535 -11.38 -1.81 -14.14
C PRO A 535 -12.67 -2.59 -13.82
N SER A 536 -13.12 -3.40 -14.78
CA SER A 536 -14.31 -4.26 -14.60
C SER A 536 -14.15 -5.19 -13.42
N TYR A 537 -15.15 -5.22 -12.53
CA TYR A 537 -15.17 -6.05 -11.32
C TYR A 537 -13.92 -5.91 -10.41
N SER A 538 -13.21 -4.78 -10.45
CA SER A 538 -12.08 -4.54 -9.56
C SER A 538 -12.49 -3.82 -8.29
N PHE A 539 -11.60 -3.80 -7.30
CA PHE A 539 -11.78 -3.04 -6.08
C PHE A 539 -10.45 -2.42 -5.63
N TYR A 540 -10.54 -1.46 -4.73
CA TYR A 540 -9.43 -0.91 -3.97
C TYR A 540 -9.78 -0.89 -2.48
N TRP A 541 -8.79 -1.19 -1.65
CA TRP A 541 -8.81 -0.86 -0.23
C TRP A 541 -7.69 0.13 0.06
N PHE A 542 -8.02 1.29 0.62
CA PHE A 542 -7.05 2.31 0.98
C PHE A 542 -7.05 2.56 2.49
N ARG A 543 -5.88 2.53 3.13
CA ARG A 543 -5.71 3.16 4.44
C ARG A 543 -5.59 4.67 4.25
N LEU A 544 -6.40 5.45 4.94
CA LEU A 544 -6.29 6.91 4.90
C LEU A 544 -5.23 7.35 5.91
N ALA A 545 -3.98 7.41 5.45
CA ALA A 545 -2.77 7.65 6.23
C ALA A 545 -2.55 9.13 6.56
N THR A 546 -1.99 9.40 7.74
CA THR A 546 -1.47 10.72 8.15
C THR A 546 0.06 10.75 8.23
N ASP A 547 0.68 9.57 8.16
CA ASP A 547 2.10 9.27 8.36
C ASP A 547 2.87 9.09 7.04
N VAL A 548 2.18 9.05 5.90
CA VAL A 548 2.77 8.85 4.58
C VAL A 548 2.70 10.14 3.79
N ALA A 549 3.83 10.57 3.22
CA ALA A 549 3.87 11.74 2.35
C ALA A 549 3.13 11.45 1.04
N ALA A 550 2.41 12.45 0.51
CA ALA A 550 1.78 12.36 -0.79
C ALA A 550 2.82 12.06 -1.88
N PRO A 551 2.44 11.37 -2.97
CA PRO A 551 3.34 11.08 -4.07
C PRO A 551 4.04 12.35 -4.56
N VAL A 552 5.35 12.25 -4.83
CA VAL A 552 6.21 13.41 -5.14
C VAL A 552 5.71 14.21 -6.36
N TRP A 553 4.98 13.55 -7.27
CA TRP A 553 4.37 14.14 -8.46
C TRP A 553 3.03 14.87 -8.21
N HIS A 554 2.39 14.68 -7.06
CA HIS A 554 1.14 15.35 -6.70
C HIS A 554 1.41 16.75 -6.11
N ILE A 555 0.67 17.76 -6.58
CA ILE A 555 0.79 19.15 -6.13
C ILE A 555 -0.53 19.58 -5.53
N ASP A 556 -0.58 19.74 -4.22
CA ASP A 556 -1.59 20.56 -3.55
C ASP A 556 -1.24 22.02 -3.80
N LYS A 557 -2.00 22.71 -4.66
CA LYS A 557 -1.94 24.18 -4.76
C LYS A 557 -3.28 24.75 -4.32
N LEU A 558 -3.19 25.75 -3.44
CA LEU A 558 -4.29 26.44 -2.76
C LEU A 558 -5.44 26.85 -3.71
N PRO A 559 -6.70 26.87 -3.21
CA PRO A 559 -7.86 27.33 -3.95
C PRO A 559 -7.72 28.76 -4.49
N ARG A 560 -8.24 28.96 -5.70
CA ARG A 560 -8.09 30.11 -6.62
C ARG A 560 -8.73 31.45 -6.19
N GLU A 561 -9.30 31.57 -4.99
CA GLU A 561 -10.21 32.69 -4.65
C GLU A 561 -9.54 33.92 -4.01
N MET A 562 -8.23 33.90 -3.71
CA MET A 562 -7.54 35.00 -2.99
C MET A 562 -6.40 35.71 -3.77
N MET A 563 -6.33 35.59 -5.10
CA MET A 563 -5.26 36.22 -5.90
C MET A 563 -5.30 37.77 -5.83
N PRO A 564 -4.16 38.46 -5.60
CA PRO A 564 -4.10 39.92 -5.59
C PRO A 564 -4.42 40.50 -6.99
N VAL A 565 -5.03 41.69 -7.01
CA VAL A 565 -5.38 42.43 -8.23
C VAL A 565 -4.49 43.67 -8.38
N LEU A 566 -3.71 43.71 -9.46
CA LEU A 566 -2.87 44.82 -9.86
C LEU A 566 -3.62 45.71 -10.86
N VAL A 567 -3.96 46.93 -10.44
CA VAL A 567 -4.62 47.91 -11.32
C VAL A 567 -3.56 48.75 -12.03
N LEU A 568 -3.50 48.65 -13.36
CA LEU A 568 -2.52 49.34 -14.19
C LEU A 568 -3.15 50.54 -14.91
N PRO A 569 -2.61 51.76 -14.77
CA PRO A 569 -3.06 52.91 -15.54
C PRO A 569 -2.71 52.76 -17.03
N GLU A 570 -3.49 53.40 -17.90
CA GLU A 570 -3.25 53.47 -19.34
C GLU A 570 -1.86 54.04 -19.63
N GLY A 571 -1.06 53.34 -20.45
CA GLY A 571 0.28 53.79 -20.85
C GLY A 571 1.45 53.42 -19.92
N LEU A 572 1.23 52.84 -18.73
CA LEU A 572 2.34 52.42 -17.85
C LEU A 572 3.14 51.24 -18.45
N LEU A 573 2.45 50.33 -19.13
CA LEU A 573 3.07 49.20 -19.84
C LEU A 573 3.66 49.58 -21.19
N SER A 574 3.08 50.55 -21.90
CA SER A 574 3.76 51.12 -23.06
C SER A 574 4.98 51.94 -22.64
N ALA A 575 4.99 52.56 -21.45
CA ALA A 575 6.16 53.23 -20.91
C ALA A 575 7.23 52.25 -20.39
N LEU A 576 6.83 51.12 -19.80
CA LEU A 576 7.74 50.03 -19.42
C LEU A 576 8.25 49.23 -20.63
N MET A 577 7.53 49.23 -21.77
CA MET A 577 7.83 48.39 -22.91
C MET A 577 8.12 49.11 -24.23
N ALA A 578 8.13 50.45 -24.39
CA ALA A 578 8.23 51.05 -25.73
C ALA A 578 9.30 52.14 -26.00
N ASP A 579 9.69 53.04 -25.10
CA ASP A 579 10.76 54.03 -25.38
C ASP A 579 11.09 54.91 -24.13
N PRO A 580 12.35 55.31 -23.87
CA PRO A 580 12.74 56.06 -22.68
C PRO A 580 12.72 57.58 -22.91
N VAL A 581 11.62 58.19 -23.36
CA VAL A 581 11.47 59.66 -23.29
C VAL A 581 9.99 60.05 -23.18
N GLY A 582 9.54 60.43 -21.98
CA GLY A 582 8.25 61.11 -21.84
C GLY A 582 7.68 61.10 -20.44
N LYS A 583 7.62 62.29 -19.82
CA LYS A 583 7.04 62.59 -18.49
C LYS A 583 5.64 62.00 -18.32
N VAL A 584 5.54 60.82 -17.70
CA VAL A 584 4.33 60.30 -17.07
C VAL A 584 4.68 60.03 -15.60
N SER A 585 3.85 60.56 -14.69
CA SER A 585 4.17 60.90 -13.30
C SER A 585 4.91 59.83 -12.48
N ASP A 586 6.06 60.20 -11.91
CA ASP A 586 6.87 59.43 -10.94
C ASP A 586 6.08 58.84 -9.75
N LEU A 587 4.90 59.37 -9.43
CA LEU A 587 4.05 58.93 -8.32
C LEU A 587 3.28 57.63 -8.59
N LEU A 588 2.78 57.41 -9.81
CA LEU A 588 2.02 56.20 -10.17
C LEU A 588 2.93 54.97 -10.27
N THR A 589 4.12 55.15 -10.85
CA THR A 589 5.17 54.12 -10.92
C THR A 589 5.63 53.67 -9.53
N ARG A 590 5.71 54.59 -8.56
CA ARG A 590 6.09 54.28 -7.17
C ARG A 590 5.05 53.44 -6.43
N LYS A 591 3.75 53.68 -6.65
CA LYS A 591 2.66 52.90 -6.01
C LYS A 591 2.59 51.47 -6.56
N THR A 592 2.65 51.31 -7.88
CA THR A 592 2.69 49.99 -8.53
C THR A 592 3.94 49.22 -8.15
N ARG A 593 5.10 49.90 -8.06
CA ARG A 593 6.35 49.31 -7.55
C ARG A 593 6.21 48.83 -6.11
N LEU A 594 5.69 49.69 -5.21
CA LEU A 594 5.47 49.31 -3.82
C LEU A 594 4.55 48.09 -3.72
N GLN A 595 3.47 48.06 -4.50
CA GLN A 595 2.55 46.92 -4.52
C GLN A 595 3.22 45.62 -4.99
N LEU A 596 4.09 45.67 -6.01
CA LEU A 596 4.89 44.52 -6.43
C LEU A 596 5.85 44.07 -5.33
N GLU A 597 6.55 45.02 -4.68
CA GLU A 597 7.54 44.76 -3.64
C GLU A 597 6.93 44.25 -2.32
N THR A 598 5.69 44.65 -1.97
CA THR A 598 5.07 44.33 -0.68
C THR A 598 3.90 43.36 -0.73
N GLU A 599 3.08 43.35 -1.79
CA GLU A 599 1.82 42.60 -1.83
C GLU A 599 1.83 41.41 -2.81
N ILE A 600 2.63 41.47 -3.89
CA ILE A 600 2.57 40.46 -4.97
C ILE A 600 3.77 39.52 -4.93
N LEU A 601 5.00 40.05 -5.00
CA LEU A 601 6.20 39.21 -5.12
C LEU A 601 6.53 38.43 -3.84
N PRO A 602 6.45 39.00 -2.62
CA PRO A 602 6.76 38.23 -1.41
C PRO A 602 5.92 36.95 -1.24
N PRO A 603 4.57 36.98 -1.31
CA PRO A 603 3.78 35.76 -1.18
C PRO A 603 3.95 34.82 -2.38
N PHE A 604 4.17 35.34 -3.59
CA PHE A 604 4.46 34.51 -4.75
C PHE A 604 5.75 33.72 -4.56
N LEU A 605 6.85 34.38 -4.17
CA LEU A 605 8.16 33.77 -3.93
C LEU A 605 8.09 32.72 -2.80
N ALA A 606 7.46 33.07 -1.68
CA ALA A 606 7.29 32.16 -0.54
C ALA A 606 6.49 30.88 -0.89
N ALA A 607 5.60 30.96 -1.89
CA ALA A 607 4.82 29.81 -2.37
C ALA A 607 5.58 28.91 -3.37
N GLN A 608 6.80 29.30 -3.82
CA GLN A 608 7.56 28.51 -4.78
C GLN A 608 8.51 27.53 -4.09
N TYR A 609 8.58 26.30 -4.58
CA TYR A 609 9.52 25.29 -4.10
C TYR A 609 10.99 25.68 -4.25
N TRP A 610 11.32 26.55 -5.20
CA TRP A 610 12.70 26.98 -5.46
C TRP A 610 13.17 28.13 -4.58
N TYR A 611 12.32 28.67 -3.71
CA TYR A 611 12.68 29.77 -2.81
C TYR A 611 13.47 29.27 -1.59
N ALA A 612 14.72 29.71 -1.45
CA ALA A 612 15.67 29.25 -0.44
C ALA A 612 15.69 30.16 0.81
N GLY A 613 14.51 30.39 1.39
CA GLY A 613 14.34 31.24 2.57
C GLY A 613 13.03 31.00 3.33
N ALA A 614 12.41 29.82 3.21
CA ALA A 614 11.11 29.53 3.83
C ALA A 614 11.13 29.62 5.38
N GLU A 615 12.29 29.47 6.00
CA GLU A 615 12.49 29.50 7.46
C GLU A 615 12.61 30.93 8.03
N HIS A 616 12.77 31.94 7.16
CA HIS A 616 13.05 33.32 7.54
C HIS A 616 12.14 34.30 6.79
N ALA A 617 11.61 35.31 7.47
CA ALA A 617 10.75 36.29 6.82
C ALA A 617 11.55 37.20 5.88
N ILE A 618 10.93 37.59 4.75
CA ILE A 618 11.48 38.60 3.85
C ILE A 618 11.38 39.96 4.56
N ALA A 619 12.51 40.51 5.01
CA ALA A 619 12.56 41.79 5.71
C ALA A 619 12.53 42.98 4.75
N GLN A 620 13.19 42.85 3.59
CA GLN A 620 13.21 43.87 2.55
C GLN A 620 13.32 43.20 1.17
N LEU A 621 12.57 43.74 0.19
CA LEU A 621 12.64 43.33 -1.22
C LEU A 621 12.83 44.58 -2.08
N GLU A 622 13.85 44.58 -2.92
CA GLU A 622 14.18 45.66 -3.85
C GLU A 622 14.25 45.12 -5.29
N LEU A 623 13.55 45.81 -6.19
CA LEU A 623 13.65 45.56 -7.62
C LEU A 623 14.78 46.39 -8.24
N ASP A 624 15.71 45.71 -8.92
CA ASP A 624 16.74 46.38 -9.73
C ASP A 624 16.12 46.81 -11.07
N LEU A 625 15.51 48.00 -11.08
CA LEU A 625 14.74 48.55 -12.20
C LEU A 625 15.54 49.55 -13.06
N GLN A 626 16.88 49.52 -13.08
CA GLN A 626 17.68 50.28 -14.07
C GLN A 626 17.57 49.65 -15.47
N LEU A 627 16.33 49.44 -15.94
CA LEU A 627 16.01 48.69 -17.15
C LEU A 627 16.00 49.65 -18.33
N SER A 628 17.02 49.56 -19.19
CA SER A 628 17.05 50.29 -20.45
C SER A 628 16.21 49.62 -21.54
N ASP A 629 15.96 48.31 -21.52
CA ASP A 629 15.28 47.62 -22.63
C ASP A 629 14.45 46.39 -22.24
N VAL A 630 13.29 46.23 -22.89
CA VAL A 630 12.41 45.06 -22.82
C VAL A 630 12.83 44.04 -23.87
N TRP A 631 12.85 42.75 -23.52
CA TRP A 631 13.13 41.69 -24.49
C TRP A 631 11.92 41.54 -25.40
N LYS A 632 12.09 41.72 -26.71
CA LYS A 632 10.99 41.64 -27.68
C LYS A 632 11.29 40.71 -28.84
N THR A 633 10.26 40.08 -29.37
CA THR A 633 10.30 39.41 -30.68
C THR A 633 10.11 40.42 -31.82
N ALA A 634 10.45 40.03 -33.04
CA ALA A 634 10.16 40.81 -34.25
C ALA A 634 8.65 41.07 -34.46
N GLU A 635 7.80 40.26 -33.84
CA GLU A 635 6.33 40.32 -33.89
C GLU A 635 5.73 41.23 -32.79
N GLY A 636 6.57 41.82 -31.92
CA GLY A 636 6.15 42.80 -30.93
C GLY A 636 5.69 42.23 -29.57
N GLN A 637 5.76 40.91 -29.36
CA GLN A 637 5.63 40.34 -28.01
C GLN A 637 6.86 40.71 -27.18
N GLY A 638 6.68 41.04 -25.90
CA GLY A 638 7.80 41.37 -25.04
C GLY A 638 7.68 40.88 -23.61
N TRP A 639 8.83 40.74 -22.96
CA TRP A 639 8.99 40.22 -21.62
C TRP A 639 9.97 41.07 -20.82
N LEU A 640 9.75 41.14 -19.51
CA LEU A 640 10.54 41.95 -18.59
C LEU A 640 11.44 41.05 -17.75
N PRO A 641 12.73 40.89 -18.08
CA PRO A 641 13.67 40.21 -17.20
C PRO A 641 13.87 41.02 -15.91
N LEU A 642 13.80 40.39 -14.74
CA LEU A 642 14.03 41.06 -13.45
C LEU A 642 15.06 40.33 -12.59
N LEU A 643 15.90 41.10 -11.90
CA LEU A 643 16.67 40.66 -10.75
C LEU A 643 16.04 41.25 -9.48
N ILE A 644 15.62 40.37 -8.58
CA ILE A 644 14.99 40.71 -7.30
C ILE A 644 16.05 40.52 -6.22
N LYS A 645 16.45 41.61 -5.56
CA LYS A 645 17.35 41.57 -4.40
C LYS A 645 16.50 41.56 -3.13
N LEU A 646 16.73 40.60 -2.25
CA LEU A 646 16.01 40.50 -0.97
C LEU A 646 16.97 40.34 0.20
N ALA A 647 16.58 40.91 1.33
CA ALA A 647 17.24 40.73 2.62
C ALA A 647 16.31 39.98 3.57
N LEU A 648 16.81 38.91 4.16
CA LEU A 648 16.11 38.12 5.18
C LEU A 648 16.33 38.71 6.57
N ASP A 649 15.44 38.38 7.51
CA ASP A 649 15.51 38.84 8.91
C ASP A 649 16.81 38.46 9.65
N ASN A 650 17.46 37.37 9.24
CA ASN A 650 18.75 36.91 9.75
C ASN A 650 19.97 37.69 9.19
N GLY A 651 19.73 38.74 8.37
CA GLY A 651 20.76 39.58 7.79
C GLY A 651 21.39 39.05 6.50
N THR A 652 20.93 37.91 5.97
CA THR A 652 21.43 37.37 4.70
C THR A 652 20.76 38.03 3.49
N ALA A 653 21.55 38.34 2.46
CA ALA A 653 21.06 38.89 1.20
C ALA A 653 21.03 37.80 0.11
N GLN A 654 19.98 37.80 -0.72
CA GLN A 654 19.80 36.86 -1.82
C GLN A 654 19.32 37.58 -3.08
N THR A 655 19.70 37.09 -4.25
CA THR A 655 19.27 37.65 -5.55
C THR A 655 18.55 36.57 -6.35
N TYR A 656 17.39 36.90 -6.91
CA TYR A 656 16.57 35.99 -7.71
C TYR A 656 16.32 36.51 -9.12
N PHE A 657 16.36 35.62 -10.11
CA PHE A 657 15.99 35.91 -11.50
C PHE A 657 14.54 35.50 -11.78
N LEU A 658 13.72 36.45 -12.22
CA LEU A 658 12.31 36.24 -12.52
C LEU A 658 11.89 37.05 -13.76
N PRO A 659 11.76 36.45 -14.95
CA PRO A 659 11.23 37.14 -16.11
C PRO A 659 9.70 37.22 -16.01
N LEU A 660 9.13 38.40 -16.27
CA LEU A 660 7.68 38.63 -16.22
C LEU A 660 7.08 38.75 -17.62
N GLY A 661 5.92 38.12 -17.80
CA GLY A 661 5.05 38.27 -18.95
C GLY A 661 3.71 38.89 -18.56
N LEU A 662 3.05 39.52 -19.53
CA LEU A 662 1.74 40.12 -19.36
C LEU A 662 0.83 39.80 -20.56
N SER A 663 -0.38 39.34 -20.25
CA SER A 663 -1.45 39.13 -21.22
C SER A 663 -2.70 39.91 -20.81
N LEU A 664 -3.39 40.53 -21.78
CA LEU A 664 -4.58 41.37 -21.55
C LEU A 664 -5.68 40.99 -22.55
N GLY A 665 -6.96 41.11 -22.14
CA GLY A 665 -8.12 40.89 -23.00
C GLY A 665 -8.36 39.41 -23.34
N GLU A 666 -8.82 39.13 -24.56
CA GLU A 666 -9.17 37.76 -25.01
C GLU A 666 -8.00 36.77 -24.89
N THR A 667 -6.77 37.23 -25.16
CA THR A 667 -5.56 36.40 -25.01
C THR A 667 -5.36 35.94 -23.56
N ALA A 668 -5.70 36.79 -22.58
CA ALA A 668 -5.59 36.46 -21.17
C ALA A 668 -6.65 35.44 -20.75
N GLU A 669 -7.88 35.54 -21.26
CA GLU A 669 -8.95 34.57 -20.99
C GLU A 669 -8.59 33.18 -21.54
N GLN A 670 -8.04 33.12 -22.76
CA GLN A 670 -7.59 31.88 -23.39
C GLN A 670 -6.43 31.22 -22.63
N GLN A 671 -5.50 32.02 -22.13
CA GLN A 671 -4.31 31.54 -21.41
C GLN A 671 -4.55 31.35 -19.90
N TYR A 672 -5.67 31.83 -19.35
CA TYR A 672 -5.93 31.89 -17.90
C TYR A 672 -5.75 30.54 -17.20
N HIS A 673 -6.35 29.48 -17.75
CA HIS A 673 -6.27 28.15 -17.16
C HIS A 673 -4.89 27.50 -17.33
N ALA A 674 -4.25 27.70 -18.49
CA ALA A 674 -2.93 27.15 -18.80
C ALA A 674 -1.81 27.80 -17.96
N MET A 675 -1.90 29.12 -17.72
CA MET A 675 -0.91 29.89 -16.97
C MET A 675 -1.15 29.93 -15.45
N SER A 676 -2.24 29.33 -14.97
CA SER A 676 -2.62 29.32 -13.55
C SER A 676 -1.48 28.95 -12.59
N PRO A 677 -0.56 28.00 -12.87
CA PRO A 677 0.55 27.67 -11.97
C PRO A 677 1.65 28.73 -11.87
N TRP A 678 1.72 29.65 -12.84
CA TRP A 678 2.77 30.65 -13.04
C TRP A 678 2.27 32.09 -12.82
N MET A 679 1.00 32.24 -12.46
CA MET A 679 0.35 33.54 -12.31
C MET A 679 0.75 34.19 -10.99
N LEU A 680 1.16 35.46 -11.05
CA LEU A 680 1.50 36.29 -9.89
C LEU A 680 0.28 37.07 -9.39
N ALA A 681 -0.46 37.69 -10.32
CA ALA A 681 -1.57 38.57 -10.00
C ALA A 681 -2.56 38.66 -11.17
N LYS A 682 -3.83 38.97 -10.86
CA LYS A 682 -4.76 39.46 -11.87
C LYS A 682 -4.42 40.90 -12.21
N VAL A 683 -4.45 41.26 -13.47
CA VAL A 683 -4.19 42.61 -13.93
C VAL A 683 -5.48 43.22 -14.45
N ARG A 684 -5.74 44.48 -14.11
CA ARG A 684 -6.85 45.23 -14.68
C ARG A 684 -6.36 46.54 -15.28
N GLN A 685 -6.64 46.73 -16.56
CA GLN A 685 -6.40 47.97 -17.29
C GLN A 685 -7.73 48.47 -17.88
N HIS A 686 -8.34 49.46 -17.22
CA HIS A 686 -9.70 49.94 -17.52
C HIS A 686 -10.74 48.79 -17.58
N ALA A 687 -11.32 48.56 -18.76
CA ALA A 687 -12.31 47.52 -19.03
C ALA A 687 -11.68 46.18 -19.44
N ARG A 688 -10.36 46.12 -19.62
CA ARG A 688 -9.63 44.90 -19.99
C ARG A 688 -9.06 44.24 -18.74
N GLU A 689 -9.45 43.00 -18.51
CA GLU A 689 -8.83 42.13 -17.52
C GLU A 689 -7.67 41.36 -18.15
N GLY A 690 -6.72 40.94 -17.33
CA GLY A 690 -5.51 40.25 -17.76
C GLY A 690 -4.80 39.55 -16.63
N ILE A 691 -3.62 39.02 -16.93
CA ILE A 691 -2.81 38.25 -16.00
C ILE A 691 -1.34 38.70 -16.06
N LEU A 692 -0.71 38.82 -14.89
CA LEU A 692 0.73 38.94 -14.71
C LEU A 692 1.26 37.57 -14.32
N TYR A 693 2.29 37.09 -15.02
CA TYR A 693 2.81 35.73 -14.83
C TYR A 693 4.32 35.65 -15.03
N ASP A 694 4.92 34.56 -14.55
CA ASP A 694 6.32 34.21 -14.82
C ASP A 694 6.44 33.73 -16.27
N ALA A 695 7.26 34.44 -17.06
CA ALA A 695 7.41 34.22 -18.49
C ALA A 695 7.98 32.83 -18.83
N LEU A 696 8.65 32.16 -17.89
CA LEU A 696 9.12 30.78 -18.10
C LEU A 696 7.97 29.77 -18.27
N GLY A 697 6.74 30.14 -17.87
CA GLY A 697 5.53 29.36 -18.16
C GLY A 697 5.01 29.52 -19.60
N GLU A 698 5.49 30.51 -20.36
CA GLU A 698 5.00 30.81 -21.71
C GLU A 698 5.91 30.19 -22.79
N ASP A 699 5.32 29.51 -23.77
CA ASP A 699 6.07 28.83 -24.85
C ASP A 699 6.85 29.81 -25.73
N ALA A 700 6.25 30.97 -26.04
CA ALA A 700 6.87 32.00 -26.87
C ALA A 700 8.17 32.55 -26.25
N PHE A 701 8.17 32.78 -24.93
CA PHE A 701 9.38 33.21 -24.21
C PHE A 701 10.47 32.14 -24.24
N CYS A 702 10.11 30.87 -24.01
CA CYS A 702 11.07 29.77 -24.01
C CYS A 702 11.70 29.59 -25.41
N CYS A 703 10.89 29.68 -26.47
CA CYS A 703 11.37 29.66 -27.86
C CYS A 703 12.28 30.85 -28.17
N PHE A 704 11.95 32.06 -27.70
CA PHE A 704 12.83 33.23 -27.80
C PHE A 704 14.17 32.98 -27.10
N PHE A 705 14.14 32.45 -25.88
CA PHE A 705 15.34 32.16 -25.09
C PHE A 705 16.28 31.19 -25.81
N LEU A 706 15.73 30.10 -26.37
CA LEU A 706 16.49 29.12 -27.14
C LEU A 706 17.12 29.73 -28.40
N ARG A 707 16.36 30.54 -29.16
CA ARG A 707 16.84 31.22 -30.36
C ARG A 707 17.92 32.27 -30.02
N ALA A 708 17.80 32.94 -28.88
CA ALA A 708 18.81 33.89 -28.41
C ALA A 708 20.15 33.21 -28.09
N ILE A 709 20.12 31.99 -27.52
CA ILE A 709 21.32 31.14 -27.35
C ILE A 709 21.92 30.78 -28.70
N ALA A 710 21.11 30.25 -29.63
CA ALA A 710 21.58 29.85 -30.96
C ALA A 710 22.27 31.00 -31.73
N ALA A 711 21.72 32.22 -31.62
CA ALA A 711 22.23 33.40 -32.30
C ALA A 711 23.33 34.16 -31.51
N ASN A 712 23.73 33.68 -30.33
CA ASN A 712 24.72 34.32 -29.46
C ASN A 712 24.42 35.81 -29.18
N LEU A 713 23.15 36.13 -28.89
CA LEU A 713 22.70 37.51 -28.72
C LEU A 713 23.25 38.16 -27.44
N ARG A 714 23.34 39.49 -27.46
CA ARG A 714 23.73 40.32 -26.31
C ARG A 714 22.69 41.40 -26.10
N PHE A 715 22.19 41.52 -24.87
CA PHE A 715 21.21 42.54 -24.50
C PHE A 715 21.75 43.40 -23.35
N PRO A 716 21.70 44.74 -23.44
CA PRO A 716 21.94 45.61 -22.29
C PRO A 716 20.98 45.25 -21.14
N PHE A 717 21.49 45.20 -19.91
CA PHE A 717 20.68 44.86 -18.74
C PHE A 717 21.25 45.46 -17.45
N ALA A 718 20.46 46.29 -16.76
CA ALA A 718 20.88 46.98 -15.54
C ALA A 718 22.24 47.69 -15.72
N SER A 719 23.23 47.40 -14.87
CA SER A 719 24.59 47.96 -14.94
C SER A 719 25.56 47.17 -15.83
N GLY A 720 25.07 46.25 -16.67
CA GLY A 720 25.89 45.34 -17.48
C GLY A 720 25.19 44.83 -18.74
N GLU A 721 25.54 43.63 -19.19
CA GLU A 721 24.95 42.96 -20.36
C GLU A 721 24.59 41.49 -20.08
N MET A 722 23.49 41.03 -20.65
CA MET A 722 23.07 39.63 -20.70
C MET A 722 23.63 38.99 -21.97
N VAL A 723 24.53 38.04 -21.81
CA VAL A 723 25.28 37.38 -22.88
C VAL A 723 24.79 35.95 -23.04
N PHE A 724 24.16 35.69 -24.20
CA PHE A 724 23.76 34.37 -24.62
C PHE A 724 24.90 33.73 -25.42
N SER A 725 25.22 32.46 -25.14
CA SER A 725 26.31 31.75 -25.81
C SER A 725 25.96 30.30 -26.14
N SER A 726 26.26 29.86 -27.36
CA SER A 726 26.17 28.47 -27.81
C SER A 726 27.56 27.81 -27.86
N THR A 727 27.64 26.51 -27.64
CA THR A 727 28.86 25.70 -27.80
C THR A 727 28.82 24.92 -29.12
N ALA A 728 29.89 24.16 -29.41
CA ALA A 728 29.92 23.23 -30.53
C ALA A 728 28.90 22.07 -30.42
N ALA A 729 28.32 21.84 -29.23
CA ALA A 729 27.31 20.79 -29.01
C ALA A 729 25.86 21.27 -29.26
N PHE A 730 25.66 22.52 -29.67
CA PHE A 730 24.32 23.03 -30.02
C PHE A 730 23.83 22.39 -31.33
N PRO A 731 22.69 21.67 -31.34
CA PRO A 731 22.18 20.96 -32.51
C PRO A 731 21.44 21.87 -33.49
N ASP A 732 21.28 21.41 -34.73
CA ASP A 732 20.38 22.04 -35.70
C ASP A 732 18.92 21.89 -35.25
N LEU A 733 18.21 23.00 -35.08
CA LEU A 733 16.85 23.02 -34.56
C LEU A 733 15.79 23.02 -35.68
N PRO A 734 14.65 22.32 -35.49
CA PRO A 734 13.51 22.42 -36.40
C PRO A 734 12.82 23.80 -36.31
N GLU A 735 12.08 24.19 -37.35
CA GLU A 735 11.35 25.48 -37.39
C GLU A 735 10.36 25.64 -36.21
N THR A 736 9.71 24.55 -35.83
CA THR A 736 8.80 24.45 -34.68
C THR A 736 9.31 23.38 -33.72
N ILE A 737 9.54 23.76 -32.46
CA ILE A 737 9.97 22.85 -31.39
C ILE A 737 8.92 22.84 -30.28
N GLN A 738 8.60 21.65 -29.78
CA GLN A 738 7.68 21.50 -28.66
C GLN A 738 8.39 21.88 -27.36
N VAL A 739 7.75 22.70 -26.53
CA VAL A 739 8.27 23.10 -25.22
C VAL A 739 7.51 22.35 -24.14
N THR A 740 8.23 21.64 -23.27
CA THR A 740 7.66 20.96 -22.10
C THR A 740 8.40 21.38 -20.83
N ARG A 741 7.74 21.27 -19.68
CA ARG A 741 8.24 21.75 -18.39
C ARG A 741 8.15 20.61 -17.38
N PRO A 742 9.23 19.81 -17.21
CA PRO A 742 9.21 18.69 -16.29
C PRO A 742 9.03 19.18 -14.85
N ARG A 743 8.21 18.47 -14.07
CA ARG A 743 7.88 18.83 -12.69
C ARG A 743 8.92 18.25 -11.74
N LEU A 744 10.07 18.90 -11.65
CA LEU A 744 11.16 18.51 -10.74
C LEU A 744 11.13 19.38 -9.47
N LYS A 745 11.22 18.78 -8.28
CA LYS A 745 11.40 19.50 -7.01
C LYS A 745 12.86 19.96 -6.89
N GLN A 746 13.21 21.01 -7.61
CA GLN A 746 14.56 21.56 -7.62
C GLN A 746 14.55 23.06 -7.28
N SER A 747 15.70 23.59 -6.86
CA SER A 747 15.95 25.03 -6.67
C SER A 747 15.92 25.84 -7.97
N ASN A 748 15.71 25.18 -9.11
CA ASN A 748 15.84 25.72 -10.46
C ASN A 748 14.59 25.40 -11.28
N THR A 749 14.40 26.09 -12.40
CA THR A 749 13.33 25.79 -13.37
C THR A 749 13.90 25.10 -14.59
N ALA A 750 13.37 23.92 -14.92
CA ALA A 750 13.77 23.14 -16.08
C ALA A 750 12.75 23.28 -17.23
N ILE A 751 13.26 23.43 -18.46
CA ILE A 751 12.47 23.50 -19.70
C ILE A 751 13.10 22.52 -20.69
N VAL A 752 12.29 21.65 -21.29
CA VAL A 752 12.72 20.67 -22.30
C VAL A 752 12.22 21.13 -23.67
N TYR A 753 13.11 21.08 -24.66
CA TYR A 753 12.83 21.45 -26.05
C TYR A 753 12.89 20.20 -26.93
N GLY A 754 11.73 19.71 -27.35
CA GLY A 754 11.57 18.65 -28.35
C GLY A 754 12.37 17.37 -28.07
N GLU A 755 12.63 17.06 -26.80
CA GLU A 755 13.51 15.96 -26.36
C GLU A 755 14.93 16.01 -26.96
N GLN A 756 15.40 17.19 -27.36
CA GLN A 756 16.76 17.40 -27.87
C GLN A 756 17.62 18.21 -26.90
N LEU A 757 17.02 19.16 -26.19
CA LEU A 757 17.72 20.06 -25.28
C LEU A 757 16.95 20.25 -23.98
N ILE A 758 17.66 20.48 -22.88
CA ILE A 758 17.10 20.85 -21.59
C ILE A 758 17.78 22.11 -21.05
N LEU A 759 17.00 23.14 -20.76
CA LEU A 759 17.42 24.40 -20.16
C LEU A 759 17.12 24.37 -18.67
N LYS A 760 18.16 24.60 -17.87
CA LYS A 760 18.09 24.81 -16.43
C LYS A 760 18.29 26.30 -16.16
N VAL A 761 17.28 26.95 -15.61
CA VAL A 761 17.31 28.37 -15.23
C VAL A 761 17.51 28.47 -13.72
N TYR A 762 18.60 29.12 -13.32
CA TYR A 762 18.91 29.36 -11.91
C TYR A 762 17.98 30.42 -11.36
N ARG A 763 17.16 30.06 -10.38
CA ARG A 763 16.24 31.02 -9.75
C ARG A 763 16.97 31.90 -8.77
N ARG A 764 17.80 31.31 -7.92
CA ARG A 764 18.72 32.04 -7.04
C ARG A 764 20.06 32.20 -7.74
N VAL A 765 20.43 33.43 -8.07
CA VAL A 765 21.66 33.74 -8.80
C VAL A 765 22.72 34.29 -7.85
N ARG A 766 23.99 33.94 -8.09
CA ARG A 766 25.14 34.39 -7.28
C ARG A 766 26.23 34.92 -8.20
N GLU A 767 26.82 36.04 -7.82
CA GLU A 767 27.94 36.63 -8.53
C GLU A 767 29.19 35.73 -8.38
N GLY A 768 29.87 35.46 -9.49
CA GLY A 768 31.05 34.60 -9.55
C GLY A 768 30.94 33.47 -10.59
N ILE A 769 32.04 32.73 -10.75
CA ILE A 769 32.12 31.61 -11.70
C ILE A 769 31.23 30.47 -11.18
N ASN A 770 30.19 30.14 -11.95
CA ASN A 770 29.29 29.03 -11.62
C ASN A 770 29.95 27.67 -11.96
N PRO A 771 30.06 26.74 -10.98
CA PRO A 771 30.71 25.44 -11.18
C PRO A 771 30.09 24.59 -12.29
N GLU A 772 28.76 24.57 -12.43
CA GLU A 772 28.09 23.73 -13.42
C GLU A 772 28.37 24.20 -14.84
N LEU A 773 28.35 25.52 -15.06
CA LEU A 773 28.71 26.11 -16.36
C LEU A 773 30.20 25.92 -16.69
N GLU A 774 31.08 26.11 -15.70
CA GLU A 774 32.53 25.92 -15.86
C GLU A 774 32.87 24.45 -16.17
N MET A 775 32.35 23.52 -15.37
CA MET A 775 32.54 22.06 -15.52
C MET A 775 31.93 21.56 -16.83
N GLY A 776 30.68 21.95 -17.12
CA GLY A 776 29.98 21.55 -18.34
C GLY A 776 30.72 21.99 -19.60
N ARG A 777 31.28 23.21 -19.61
CA ARG A 777 32.09 23.69 -20.74
C ARG A 777 33.38 22.89 -20.89
N PHE A 778 34.13 22.69 -19.81
CA PHE A 778 35.36 21.89 -19.83
C PHE A 778 35.12 20.45 -20.31
N LEU A 779 34.09 19.79 -19.78
CA LEU A 779 33.73 18.40 -20.10
C LEU A 779 33.05 18.24 -21.48
N THR A 780 32.73 19.34 -22.16
CA THR A 780 32.19 19.33 -23.52
C THR A 780 33.24 19.71 -24.55
N GLU A 781 34.04 20.75 -24.30
CA GLU A 781 34.93 21.35 -25.30
C GLU A 781 36.41 20.94 -25.12
N THR A 782 36.89 20.79 -23.88
CA THR A 782 38.32 20.57 -23.59
C THR A 782 38.65 19.10 -23.33
N SER A 783 37.86 18.44 -22.47
CA SER A 783 38.00 17.02 -22.14
C SER A 783 36.65 16.30 -22.24
N PRO A 784 36.18 16.00 -23.46
CA PRO A 784 34.87 15.40 -23.71
C PRO A 784 34.63 14.12 -22.89
N CYS A 785 33.56 14.09 -22.09
CA CYS A 785 33.16 12.93 -21.30
C CYS A 785 31.81 12.37 -21.78
N ARG A 786 31.76 11.09 -22.15
CA ARG A 786 30.52 10.43 -22.63
C ARG A 786 29.46 10.26 -21.53
N CYS A 787 29.89 10.25 -20.28
CA CYS A 787 29.05 10.07 -19.11
C CYS A 787 28.36 11.34 -18.63
N VAL A 788 28.48 12.45 -19.36
CA VAL A 788 27.94 13.76 -18.96
C VAL A 788 27.13 14.32 -20.12
N ALA A 789 25.98 14.93 -19.80
CA ALA A 789 25.18 15.62 -20.81
C ALA A 789 25.99 16.81 -21.37
N PRO A 790 26.19 16.90 -22.69
CA PRO A 790 26.99 17.96 -23.27
C PRO A 790 26.32 19.32 -23.05
N LEU A 791 27.11 20.33 -22.67
CA LEU A 791 26.65 21.71 -22.55
C LEU A 791 26.47 22.28 -23.96
N ALA A 792 25.24 22.57 -24.36
CA ALA A 792 24.89 23.16 -25.65
C ALA A 792 24.94 24.70 -25.63
N GLY A 793 24.71 25.34 -24.47
CA GLY A 793 24.76 26.80 -24.37
C GLY A 793 24.50 27.34 -22.96
N SER A 794 24.50 28.66 -22.81
CA SER A 794 24.28 29.33 -21.52
C SER A 794 23.83 30.78 -21.66
N LEU A 795 23.26 31.32 -20.57
CA LEU A 795 23.02 32.74 -20.36
C LEU A 795 23.83 33.22 -19.15
N GLN A 796 24.63 34.26 -19.34
CA GLN A 796 25.38 34.92 -18.28
C GLN A 796 25.03 36.41 -18.21
N TYR A 797 24.91 36.95 -17.00
CA TYR A 797 24.90 38.38 -16.74
C TYR A 797 26.33 38.85 -16.45
N GLN A 798 26.88 39.69 -17.32
CA GLN A 798 28.24 40.23 -17.22
C GLN A 798 28.21 41.69 -16.77
N THR A 799 28.97 42.00 -15.73
CA THR A 799 29.17 43.36 -15.21
C THR A 799 30.66 43.69 -15.22
N ALA A 800 31.02 44.95 -14.91
CA ALA A 800 32.42 45.34 -14.75
C ALA A 800 33.15 44.58 -13.62
N ASN A 801 32.41 44.01 -12.67
CA ASN A 801 32.95 43.37 -11.46
C ASN A 801 32.98 41.84 -11.53
N GLY A 802 32.26 41.23 -12.48
CA GLY A 802 32.19 39.77 -12.59
C GLY A 802 31.06 39.27 -13.50
N ALA A 803 31.02 37.95 -13.68
CA ALA A 803 29.96 37.24 -14.41
C ALA A 803 29.07 36.45 -13.44
N THR A 804 27.78 36.38 -13.76
CA THR A 804 26.76 35.62 -13.01
C THR A 804 26.03 34.69 -13.97
N ALA A 805 26.02 33.38 -13.74
CA ALA A 805 25.26 32.45 -14.57
C ALA A 805 23.76 32.57 -14.24
N ILE A 806 22.92 32.72 -15.28
CA ILE A 806 21.46 32.79 -15.17
C ILE A 806 20.82 31.48 -15.64
N ALA A 807 21.36 30.87 -16.70
CA ALA A 807 20.85 29.60 -17.19
C ALA A 807 21.94 28.79 -17.93
N VAL A 808 21.77 27.47 -17.95
CA VAL A 808 22.58 26.52 -18.71
C VAL A 808 21.69 25.61 -19.54
N LEU A 809 22.12 25.33 -20.77
CA LEU A 809 21.41 24.51 -21.75
C LEU A 809 22.27 23.28 -22.03
N HIS A 810 21.72 22.10 -21.77
CA HIS A 810 22.37 20.81 -22.01
C HIS A 810 21.64 20.01 -23.09
N GLY A 811 22.32 19.04 -23.70
CA GLY A 811 21.66 17.98 -24.46
C GLY A 811 20.64 17.25 -23.61
N TYR A 812 19.42 17.04 -24.14
CA TYR A 812 18.42 16.23 -23.46
C TYR A 812 18.80 14.76 -23.56
N ILE A 813 18.72 14.05 -22.44
CA ILE A 813 18.97 12.62 -22.37
C ILE A 813 17.64 11.92 -22.06
N PRO A 814 17.05 11.17 -23.01
CA PRO A 814 15.92 10.31 -22.74
C PRO A 814 16.29 9.28 -21.65
N ASN A 815 15.58 9.31 -20.53
CA ASN A 815 15.92 8.54 -19.34
C ASN A 815 14.68 7.91 -18.68
N GLN A 816 14.90 6.88 -17.85
CA GLN A 816 13.87 6.18 -17.09
C GLN A 816 13.74 6.66 -15.63
N GLY A 817 14.24 7.86 -15.32
CA GLY A 817 14.33 8.38 -13.95
C GLY A 817 15.75 8.36 -13.40
N THR A 818 15.89 8.65 -12.11
CA THR A 818 17.19 8.69 -11.44
C THR A 818 17.64 7.28 -11.04
N ALA A 819 18.95 7.10 -10.83
CA ALA A 819 19.46 5.86 -10.26
C ALA A 819 18.94 5.63 -8.83
N TRP A 820 18.54 6.68 -8.12
CA TRP A 820 17.91 6.56 -6.80
C TRP A 820 16.54 5.88 -6.90
N ASP A 821 15.68 6.34 -7.81
CA ASP A 821 14.35 5.76 -8.03
C ASP A 821 14.47 4.29 -8.44
N TYR A 822 15.37 3.97 -9.38
CA TYR A 822 15.64 2.60 -9.80
C TYR A 822 16.10 1.70 -8.65
N THR A 823 16.97 2.21 -7.79
CA THR A 823 17.50 1.49 -6.63
C THR A 823 16.40 1.23 -5.59
N GLN A 824 15.58 2.24 -5.30
CA GLN A 824 14.45 2.11 -4.37
C GLN A 824 13.42 1.09 -4.89
N ASP A 825 13.02 1.18 -6.17
CA ASP A 825 12.07 0.25 -6.78
C ASP A 825 12.60 -1.20 -6.84
N TYR A 826 13.91 -1.36 -7.01
CA TYR A 826 14.56 -2.66 -6.94
C TYR A 826 14.50 -3.23 -5.51
N LEU A 827 14.94 -2.45 -4.53
CA LEU A 827 14.96 -2.86 -3.12
C LEU A 827 13.56 -3.15 -2.58
N ASP A 828 12.56 -2.36 -2.98
CA ASP A 828 11.16 -2.59 -2.63
C ASP A 828 10.65 -3.95 -3.11
N ARG A 829 10.97 -4.31 -4.37
CA ARG A 829 10.61 -5.63 -4.91
C ARG A 829 11.38 -6.75 -4.22
N TYR A 830 12.68 -6.57 -3.98
CA TYR A 830 13.52 -7.56 -3.33
C TYR A 830 13.07 -7.83 -1.88
N PHE A 831 12.84 -6.79 -1.08
CA PHE A 831 12.39 -6.97 0.31
C PHE A 831 10.97 -7.51 0.42
N LYS A 832 10.07 -7.16 -0.52
CA LYS A 832 8.77 -7.83 -0.63
C LYS A 832 8.93 -9.34 -0.88
N LEU A 833 9.83 -9.72 -1.80
CA LEU A 833 10.13 -11.13 -2.06
C LEU A 833 10.74 -11.83 -0.83
N CYS A 834 11.68 -11.20 -0.11
CA CYS A 834 12.22 -11.74 1.14
C CYS A 834 11.13 -12.02 2.19
N ALA A 835 10.07 -11.21 2.20
CA ALA A 835 8.95 -11.37 3.13
C ALA A 835 7.97 -12.48 2.72
N THR A 836 7.83 -12.77 1.42
CA THR A 836 6.81 -13.70 0.90
C THR A 836 7.37 -15.05 0.44
N GLU A 837 8.59 -15.10 -0.11
CA GLU A 837 9.17 -16.26 -0.80
C GLU A 837 10.66 -16.43 -0.43
N LEU A 838 10.91 -16.87 0.80
CA LEU A 838 12.26 -16.99 1.41
C LEU A 838 13.26 -17.79 0.55
N ASP A 839 12.84 -18.87 -0.09
CA ASP A 839 13.72 -19.73 -0.88
C ASP A 839 14.23 -19.04 -2.15
N GLN A 840 13.36 -18.34 -2.88
CA GLN A 840 13.77 -17.55 -4.05
C GLN A 840 14.65 -16.37 -3.66
N ALA A 841 14.36 -15.73 -2.53
CA ALA A 841 15.16 -14.61 -2.03
C ALA A 841 16.59 -15.00 -1.61
N CYS A 842 16.88 -16.30 -1.45
CA CYS A 842 18.21 -16.83 -1.13
C CYS A 842 19.04 -17.22 -2.36
N GLU A 843 18.49 -17.10 -3.58
CA GLU A 843 19.23 -17.47 -4.79
C GLU A 843 20.46 -16.56 -5.00
N PRO A 844 21.67 -17.11 -5.22
CA PRO A 844 22.89 -16.33 -5.35
C PRO A 844 22.86 -15.30 -6.51
N GLU A 845 22.07 -15.60 -7.55
CA GLU A 845 22.01 -14.80 -8.78
C GLU A 845 20.93 -13.70 -8.76
N ILE A 846 20.14 -13.59 -7.69
CA ILE A 846 18.99 -12.66 -7.62
C ILE A 846 19.38 -11.19 -7.81
N HIS A 847 20.62 -10.84 -7.48
CA HIS A 847 21.16 -9.49 -7.62
C HIS A 847 21.88 -9.28 -8.95
N ALA A 848 22.12 -10.30 -9.76
CA ALA A 848 23.05 -10.25 -10.91
C ALA A 848 22.76 -9.08 -11.87
N GLY A 849 21.47 -8.89 -12.23
CA GLY A 849 21.06 -7.79 -13.10
C GLY A 849 21.32 -6.41 -12.49
N TYR A 850 21.11 -6.24 -11.19
CA TYR A 850 21.36 -4.98 -10.49
C TYR A 850 22.87 -4.72 -10.30
N LEU A 851 23.62 -5.74 -9.90
CA LEU A 851 25.07 -5.64 -9.69
C LEU A 851 25.82 -5.28 -10.98
N SER A 852 25.39 -5.83 -12.12
CA SER A 852 25.91 -5.45 -13.44
C SER A 852 25.74 -3.95 -13.72
N GLN A 853 24.60 -3.37 -13.34
CA GLN A 853 24.36 -1.92 -13.46
C GLN A 853 25.27 -1.12 -12.52
N MET A 854 25.47 -1.56 -11.26
CA MET A 854 26.38 -0.88 -10.34
C MET A 854 27.83 -0.86 -10.86
N GLU A 855 28.26 -1.93 -11.52
CA GLU A 855 29.56 -1.97 -12.18
C GLU A 855 29.68 -0.96 -13.34
N VAL A 856 28.62 -0.80 -14.15
CA VAL A 856 28.54 0.24 -15.21
C VAL A 856 28.62 1.64 -14.59
N LEU A 857 27.90 1.89 -13.49
CA LEU A 857 27.97 3.15 -12.75
C LEU A 857 29.39 3.44 -12.22
N GLY A 858 30.09 2.41 -11.75
CA GLY A 858 31.48 2.48 -11.34
C GLY A 858 32.40 2.95 -12.47
N ARG A 859 32.29 2.32 -13.64
CA ARG A 859 33.04 2.73 -14.85
C ARG A 859 32.70 4.14 -15.29
N CYS A 860 31.44 4.54 -15.18
CA CYS A 860 31.00 5.87 -15.58
C CYS A 860 31.58 6.97 -14.67
N THR A 861 31.59 6.72 -13.36
CA THR A 861 32.23 7.58 -12.36
C THR A 861 33.73 7.71 -12.62
N ALA A 862 34.40 6.59 -12.94
CA ALA A 862 35.81 6.60 -13.32
C ALA A 862 36.04 7.40 -14.62
N GLY A 863 35.16 7.26 -15.62
CA GLY A 863 35.23 8.02 -16.87
C GLY A 863 35.18 9.54 -16.66
N LEU A 864 34.38 10.02 -15.70
CA LEU A 864 34.39 11.43 -15.28
C LEU A 864 35.74 11.83 -14.68
N HIS A 865 36.25 11.06 -13.71
CA HIS A 865 37.52 11.37 -13.05
C HIS A 865 38.71 11.30 -14.01
N CYS A 866 38.72 10.35 -14.96
CA CYS A 866 39.71 10.28 -16.03
C CYS A 866 39.68 11.54 -16.91
N ALA A 867 38.50 12.07 -17.22
CA ALA A 867 38.37 13.31 -18.00
C ALA A 867 38.91 14.53 -17.23
N LEU A 868 38.72 14.58 -15.91
CA LEU A 868 39.19 15.66 -15.02
C LEU A 868 40.66 15.52 -14.61
N ALA A 869 41.27 14.36 -14.79
CA ALA A 869 42.69 14.12 -14.52
C ALA A 869 43.60 14.48 -15.72
N LYS A 870 43.05 14.85 -16.88
CA LYS A 870 43.87 15.24 -18.04
C LYS A 870 44.52 16.60 -17.81
N ILE A 871 45.82 16.69 -18.07
CA ILE A 871 46.56 17.96 -18.10
C ILE A 871 46.24 18.66 -19.43
N THR A 872 45.59 19.81 -19.34
CA THR A 872 45.08 20.61 -20.48
C THR A 872 45.72 21.99 -20.57
N GLY A 873 46.43 22.42 -19.53
CA GLY A 873 47.02 23.75 -19.42
C GLY A 873 46.09 24.78 -18.78
N ASP A 874 44.89 24.37 -18.34
CA ASP A 874 43.99 25.20 -17.56
C ASP A 874 44.27 25.00 -16.05
N PRO A 875 44.83 26.00 -15.34
CA PRO A 875 45.14 25.88 -13.93
C PRO A 875 43.94 25.59 -13.04
N ALA A 876 42.70 25.88 -13.47
CA ALA A 876 41.50 25.56 -12.70
C ALA A 876 41.18 24.06 -12.69
N PHE A 877 41.62 23.32 -13.72
CA PHE A 877 41.29 21.91 -13.93
C PHE A 877 42.49 20.98 -13.82
N ASP A 878 43.68 21.43 -14.20
CA ASP A 878 44.89 20.60 -14.19
C ASP A 878 45.11 19.97 -12.80
N PRO A 879 45.29 18.64 -12.70
CA PRO A 879 45.45 17.97 -11.41
C PRO A 879 46.69 18.45 -10.67
N GLU A 880 46.58 18.53 -9.35
CA GLU A 880 47.67 18.95 -8.46
C GLU A 880 48.03 17.82 -7.50
N THR A 881 49.30 17.70 -7.14
CA THR A 881 49.72 16.80 -6.06
C THR A 881 49.23 17.35 -4.72
N LEU A 882 48.61 16.49 -3.88
CA LEU A 882 48.25 16.86 -2.52
C LEU A 882 49.53 17.02 -1.69
N THR A 883 49.73 18.19 -1.10
CA THR A 883 50.92 18.44 -0.27
C THR A 883 50.78 17.81 1.10
N MET A 884 51.90 17.46 1.75
CA MET A 884 51.89 16.94 3.13
C MET A 884 51.21 17.88 4.13
N SER A 885 51.33 19.20 3.94
CA SER A 885 50.66 20.20 4.79
C SER A 885 49.14 20.19 4.62
N GLU A 886 48.64 20.02 3.39
CA GLU A 886 47.20 19.92 3.12
C GLU A 886 46.62 18.59 3.64
N ALA A 887 47.34 17.49 3.47
CA ALA A 887 46.96 16.19 4.00
C ALA A 887 46.85 16.19 5.54
N ALA A 888 47.79 16.86 6.22
CA ALA A 888 47.76 17.08 7.66
C ALA A 888 46.59 17.99 8.09
N ALA A 889 46.34 19.09 7.36
CA ALA A 889 45.21 19.97 7.63
C ALA A 889 43.86 19.25 7.51
N HIS A 890 43.68 18.41 6.47
CA HIS A 890 42.49 17.56 6.34
C HIS A 890 42.35 16.54 7.48
N ALA A 891 43.47 16.10 8.08
CA ALA A 891 43.42 15.10 9.17
C ALA A 891 42.97 15.76 10.46
N GLU A 892 43.49 16.95 10.72
CA GLU A 892 43.09 17.75 11.86
C GLU A 892 41.64 18.21 11.75
N GLN A 893 41.18 18.61 10.55
CA GLN A 893 39.78 18.97 10.32
C GLN A 893 38.84 17.78 10.58
N LEU A 894 39.15 16.60 10.02
CA LEU A 894 38.34 15.40 10.27
C LEU A 894 38.30 15.02 11.75
N ARG A 895 39.42 15.15 12.46
CA ARG A 895 39.48 14.94 13.91
C ARG A 895 38.62 15.94 14.66
N ALA A 896 38.65 17.22 14.27
CA ALA A 896 37.81 18.26 14.85
C ALA A 896 36.32 17.98 14.61
N ASP A 897 35.93 17.59 13.39
CA ASP A 897 34.55 17.25 13.03
C ASP A 897 34.05 16.01 13.79
N LEU A 898 34.91 15.02 13.99
CA LEU A 898 34.62 13.83 14.78
C LEU A 898 34.37 14.20 16.26
N ILE A 899 35.24 15.04 16.85
CA ILE A 899 35.08 15.53 18.22
C ILE A 899 33.80 16.36 18.37
N ASP A 900 33.53 17.26 17.42
CA ASP A 900 32.32 18.08 17.39
C ASP A 900 31.07 17.21 17.32
N THR A 901 31.04 16.22 16.42
CA THR A 901 29.92 15.30 16.27
C THR A 901 29.67 14.50 17.56
N PHE A 902 30.70 13.96 18.20
CA PHE A 902 30.55 13.29 19.50
C PHE A 902 29.99 14.23 20.57
N ASN A 903 30.48 15.48 20.65
CA ASN A 903 29.97 16.46 21.60
C ASN A 903 28.49 16.81 21.34
N GLN A 904 28.09 16.91 20.07
CA GLN A 904 26.70 17.19 19.70
C GLN A 904 25.78 16.00 20.01
N LEU A 905 26.21 14.78 19.69
CA LEU A 905 25.48 13.55 20.03
C LEU A 905 25.31 13.40 21.54
N GLU A 906 26.36 13.68 22.32
CA GLU A 906 26.29 13.64 23.79
C GLU A 906 25.26 14.64 24.33
N ARG A 907 25.26 15.87 23.83
CA ARG A 907 24.30 16.92 24.23
C ARG A 907 22.86 16.60 23.86
N LYS A 908 22.62 16.16 22.62
CA LYS A 908 21.27 15.94 22.07
C LYS A 908 20.72 14.54 22.37
N SER A 909 21.54 13.59 22.83
CA SER A 909 21.12 12.18 23.04
C SER A 909 19.86 12.02 23.88
N PHE A 910 19.71 12.80 24.96
CA PHE A 910 18.54 12.74 25.86
C PHE A 910 17.24 13.24 25.23
N GLU A 911 17.32 14.00 24.14
CA GLU A 911 16.18 14.54 23.40
C GLU A 911 15.71 13.58 22.29
N LEU A 912 16.47 12.52 22.01
CA LEU A 912 16.17 11.53 20.97
C LEU A 912 15.27 10.38 21.49
N PRO A 913 14.53 9.69 20.60
CA PRO A 913 13.77 8.49 20.94
C PRO A 913 14.62 7.37 21.57
N GLU A 914 14.03 6.58 22.49
CA GLU A 914 14.71 5.52 23.27
C GLU A 914 15.56 4.53 22.43
N PRO A 915 15.13 4.06 21.23
CA PRO A 915 15.97 3.20 20.39
C PRO A 915 17.27 3.89 19.95
N LEU A 916 17.22 5.18 19.63
CA LEU A 916 18.38 5.97 19.20
C LEU A 916 19.32 6.29 20.36
N GLN A 917 18.79 6.46 21.57
CA GLN A 917 19.61 6.65 22.76
C GLN A 917 20.59 5.48 22.96
N THR A 918 20.13 4.25 22.72
CA THR A 918 20.96 3.04 22.82
C THR A 918 22.10 3.03 21.80
N VAL A 919 21.78 3.40 20.55
CA VAL A 919 22.78 3.49 19.47
C VAL A 919 23.79 4.61 19.75
N CYS A 920 23.32 5.78 20.20
CA CYS A 920 24.19 6.90 20.59
C CYS A 920 25.10 6.53 21.78
N ALA A 921 24.58 5.83 22.79
CA ALA A 921 25.40 5.36 23.91
C ALA A 921 26.51 4.41 23.45
N ARG A 922 26.20 3.51 22.49
CA ARG A 922 27.20 2.63 21.88
C ARG A 922 28.26 3.44 21.11
N LEU A 923 27.86 4.39 20.26
CA LEU A 923 28.80 5.27 19.55
C LEU A 923 29.71 6.05 20.51
N LEU A 924 29.15 6.64 21.56
CA LEU A 924 29.92 7.39 22.57
C LEU A 924 30.93 6.49 23.30
N SER A 925 30.62 5.20 23.51
CA SER A 925 31.56 4.24 24.08
C SER A 925 32.77 3.96 23.18
N LEU A 926 32.62 4.14 21.86
CA LEU A 926 33.69 3.98 20.87
C LEU A 926 34.52 5.25 20.66
N ARG A 927 34.20 6.36 21.36
CA ARG A 927 34.85 7.67 21.17
C ARG A 927 36.38 7.60 21.25
N GLN A 928 36.94 7.03 22.32
CA GLN A 928 38.39 6.97 22.50
C GLN A 928 39.06 5.99 21.51
N PRO A 929 38.59 4.74 21.34
CA PRO A 929 39.14 3.82 20.34
C PRO A 929 39.19 4.41 18.92
N VAL A 930 38.14 5.08 18.48
CA VAL A 930 38.07 5.71 17.15
C VAL A 930 39.03 6.90 17.06
N LEU A 931 39.08 7.77 18.07
CA LEU A 931 40.02 8.90 18.09
C LEU A 931 41.48 8.45 18.05
N ASP A 932 41.82 7.35 18.71
CA ASP A 932 43.17 6.77 18.71
C ASP A 932 43.52 6.13 17.36
N ARG A 933 42.55 5.46 16.72
CA ARG A 933 42.70 4.87 15.38
C ARG A 933 42.97 5.93 14.31
N PHE A 934 42.24 7.04 14.34
CA PHE A 934 42.42 8.13 13.38
C PHE A 934 43.56 9.09 13.77
N ALA A 935 44.06 9.05 15.01
CA ALA A 935 45.29 9.75 15.41
C ALA A 935 46.58 9.01 14.98
N SER A 936 46.60 7.67 15.09
CA SER A 936 47.75 6.84 14.69
C SER A 936 48.00 6.82 13.17
N ALA A 937 47.02 7.22 12.36
CA ALA A 937 47.12 7.33 10.90
C ALA A 937 47.72 8.66 10.41
N GLN A 938 48.24 9.52 11.30
CA GLN A 938 48.82 10.83 10.94
C GLN A 938 50.22 10.75 10.29
N GLY A 939 50.81 9.56 10.14
CA GLY A 939 52.24 9.38 9.88
C GLY A 939 52.71 9.05 8.46
N ASP A 940 51.96 8.31 7.64
CA ASP A 940 52.53 7.70 6.43
C ASP A 940 51.81 8.11 5.12
N GLU A 941 52.60 8.66 4.20
CA GLU A 941 52.43 8.74 2.73
C GLU A 941 50.99 8.89 2.19
N LEU A 942 50.33 10.01 2.46
CA LEU A 942 49.15 10.44 1.70
C LEU A 942 49.58 11.00 0.32
N CYS A 943 50.15 10.13 -0.53
CA CYS A 943 50.41 10.43 -1.93
C CYS A 943 49.10 10.29 -2.71
N GLY A 944 48.39 11.40 -2.87
CA GLY A 944 47.21 11.50 -3.73
C GLY A 944 47.26 12.76 -4.59
N TYR A 945 46.49 12.79 -5.66
CA TYR A 945 46.25 14.02 -6.42
C TYR A 945 44.88 14.60 -6.05
N LYS A 946 44.76 15.91 -6.20
CA LYS A 946 43.49 16.64 -6.15
C LYS A 946 43.19 17.14 -7.56
N SER A 947 41.92 17.02 -7.95
CA SER A 947 41.41 17.51 -9.23
C SER A 947 40.03 18.11 -9.00
N ARG A 948 39.41 18.64 -10.04
CA ARG A 948 37.98 18.98 -9.95
C ARG A 948 37.18 17.70 -9.72
N THR A 949 36.11 17.82 -8.94
CA THR A 949 35.18 16.73 -8.58
C THR A 949 33.75 17.23 -8.79
N HIS A 950 32.78 16.33 -8.74
CA HIS A 950 31.37 16.70 -8.76
C HIS A 950 30.96 17.46 -7.49
N GLY A 951 31.47 17.04 -6.32
CA GLY A 951 31.32 17.78 -5.07
C GLY A 951 29.94 17.69 -4.40
N ASN A 952 29.00 16.94 -4.98
CA ASN A 952 27.72 16.54 -4.38
C ASN A 952 27.19 15.27 -5.08
N TYR A 953 28.01 14.22 -5.10
CA TYR A 953 27.74 13.02 -5.91
C TYR A 953 26.89 12.00 -5.16
N HIS A 954 25.67 11.74 -5.64
CA HIS A 954 24.75 10.73 -5.11
C HIS A 954 23.82 10.22 -6.22
N LEU A 955 23.06 9.15 -5.96
CA LEU A 955 22.26 8.46 -6.98
C LEU A 955 21.19 9.35 -7.65
N ASP A 956 20.68 10.40 -7.01
CA ASP A 956 19.71 11.32 -7.63
C ASP A 956 20.33 12.18 -8.74
N GLN A 957 21.66 12.35 -8.73
CA GLN A 957 22.39 13.10 -9.76
C GLN A 957 22.78 12.25 -10.97
N ILE A 958 22.34 10.99 -10.96
CA ILE A 958 22.59 10.02 -12.02
C ILE A 958 21.28 9.70 -12.71
N LEU A 959 21.21 9.97 -14.00
CA LEU A 959 20.09 9.56 -14.85
C LEU A 959 20.35 8.17 -15.42
N MET A 960 19.33 7.31 -15.40
CA MET A 960 19.37 6.03 -16.10
C MET A 960 18.94 6.21 -17.55
N ALA A 961 19.85 5.97 -18.49
CA ALA A 961 19.59 6.10 -19.93
C ALA A 961 19.77 4.73 -20.61
N HIS A 962 18.67 3.96 -20.69
CA HIS A 962 18.64 2.60 -21.26
C HIS A 962 19.56 1.63 -20.50
N SER A 963 20.78 1.42 -20.98
CA SER A 963 21.78 0.50 -20.42
C SER A 963 23.00 1.23 -19.84
N ASP A 964 22.99 2.57 -19.84
CA ASP A 964 24.07 3.43 -19.38
C ASP A 964 23.57 4.45 -18.34
N PHE A 965 24.53 5.12 -17.70
CA PHE A 965 24.30 6.18 -16.72
C PHE A 965 24.82 7.52 -17.24
N ILE A 966 24.09 8.60 -16.98
CA ILE A 966 24.55 9.98 -17.25
C ILE A 966 24.57 10.79 -15.96
N ILE A 967 25.71 11.41 -15.69
CA ILE A 967 25.97 12.27 -14.55
C ILE A 967 25.50 13.69 -14.87
N THR A 968 24.76 14.30 -13.93
CA THR A 968 24.15 15.63 -14.06
C THR A 968 24.37 16.46 -12.80
N ASP A 969 24.12 17.77 -12.86
CA ASP A 969 24.14 18.69 -11.71
C ASP A 969 25.50 18.96 -11.03
N PHE A 970 26.43 19.55 -11.77
CA PHE A 970 27.76 19.93 -11.28
C PHE A 970 27.78 21.21 -10.42
N GLU A 971 26.66 21.62 -9.81
CA GLU A 971 26.59 22.82 -8.96
C GLU A 971 27.34 22.69 -7.63
N GLY A 972 27.62 21.46 -7.18
CA GLY A 972 28.12 21.13 -5.85
C GLY A 972 27.10 21.42 -4.74
N ASP A 973 27.49 21.38 -3.47
CA ASP A 973 26.60 21.68 -2.34
C ASP A 973 26.11 23.14 -2.37
N PRO A 974 24.79 23.40 -2.55
CA PRO A 974 24.23 24.75 -2.62
C PRO A 974 24.42 25.61 -1.36
N SER A 975 24.71 25.00 -0.21
CA SER A 975 24.98 25.69 1.05
C SER A 975 26.34 26.40 1.06
N LEU A 976 27.32 25.90 0.29
CA LEU A 976 28.68 26.41 0.28
C LEU A 976 28.85 27.64 -0.64
N PRO A 977 29.83 28.53 -0.39
CA PRO A 977 30.28 29.57 -1.32
C PRO A 977 30.82 28.97 -2.64
N LEU A 978 30.70 29.71 -3.75
CA LEU A 978 31.13 29.23 -5.09
C LEU A 978 32.61 28.84 -5.14
N GLU A 979 33.47 29.55 -4.40
CA GLU A 979 34.91 29.29 -4.32
C GLU A 979 35.22 27.91 -3.73
N LEU A 980 34.51 27.52 -2.66
CA LEU A 980 34.69 26.20 -2.03
C LEU A 980 34.17 25.06 -2.92
N ARG A 981 33.08 25.30 -3.66
CA ARG A 981 32.57 24.33 -4.64
C ARG A 981 33.50 24.13 -5.84
N ARG A 982 34.34 25.13 -6.13
CA ARG A 982 35.35 25.08 -7.20
C ARG A 982 36.68 24.48 -6.76
N ALA A 983 36.89 24.26 -5.46
CA ALA A 983 38.14 23.77 -4.93
C ALA A 983 38.46 22.37 -5.47
N LYS A 984 39.74 22.12 -5.80
CA LYS A 984 40.22 20.79 -6.19
C LYS A 984 40.25 19.89 -4.96
N GLN A 985 39.70 18.69 -5.11
CA GLN A 985 39.61 17.70 -4.04
C GLN A 985 40.06 16.32 -4.54
N PRO A 986 40.39 15.39 -3.63
CA PRO A 986 40.63 13.99 -4.00
C PRO A 986 39.37 13.36 -4.62
N PRO A 987 39.47 12.71 -5.81
CA PRO A 987 38.32 12.10 -6.48
C PRO A 987 37.60 11.00 -5.67
N LEU A 988 38.31 10.39 -4.71
CA LEU A 988 37.73 9.39 -3.81
C LEU A 988 36.61 9.95 -2.92
N LYS A 989 36.47 11.28 -2.79
CA LYS A 989 35.33 11.89 -2.11
C LYS A 989 34.00 11.64 -2.84
N ASP A 990 33.97 11.73 -4.17
CA ASP A 990 32.77 11.40 -4.95
C ASP A 990 32.44 9.89 -4.81
N VAL A 991 33.47 9.03 -4.84
CA VAL A 991 33.32 7.58 -4.64
C VAL A 991 32.73 7.28 -3.25
N ALA A 992 33.25 7.91 -2.20
CA ALA A 992 32.74 7.77 -0.84
C ALA A 992 31.28 8.24 -0.72
N ALA A 993 30.93 9.34 -1.37
CA ALA A 993 29.57 9.86 -1.39
C ALA A 993 28.58 8.91 -2.10
N MET A 994 29.00 8.24 -3.18
CA MET A 994 28.18 7.22 -3.84
C MET A 994 27.99 5.97 -2.97
N CYS A 995 29.05 5.49 -2.30
CA CYS A 995 28.94 4.37 -1.35
C CYS A 995 27.96 4.71 -0.21
N TYR A 996 28.01 5.94 0.30
CA TYR A 996 27.05 6.44 1.28
C TYR A 996 25.62 6.46 0.71
N SER A 997 25.43 6.94 -0.53
CA SER A 997 24.13 6.96 -1.20
C SER A 997 23.50 5.57 -1.33
N LEU A 998 24.28 4.55 -1.71
CA LEU A 998 23.81 3.16 -1.77
C LEU A 998 23.41 2.62 -0.40
N SER A 999 24.22 2.92 0.62
CA SER A 999 23.95 2.51 2.01
C SER A 999 22.67 3.15 2.55
N MET A 1000 22.46 4.43 2.24
CA MET A 1000 21.25 5.16 2.60
C MET A 1000 20.01 4.62 1.89
N ALA A 1001 20.13 4.22 0.62
CA ALA A 1001 19.01 3.65 -0.11
C ALA A 1001 18.47 2.40 0.59
N ALA A 1002 19.34 1.45 0.96
CA ALA A 1002 18.97 0.26 1.73
C ALA A 1002 18.31 0.59 3.07
N ALA A 1003 18.95 1.46 3.87
CA ALA A 1003 18.46 1.80 5.20
C ALA A 1003 17.06 2.43 5.19
N LEU A 1004 16.80 3.32 4.23
CA LEU A 1004 15.49 3.97 4.09
C LEU A 1004 14.41 3.01 3.59
N THR A 1005 14.73 2.09 2.68
CA THR A 1005 13.77 1.10 2.18
C THR A 1005 13.36 0.13 3.30
N VAL A 1006 14.32 -0.39 4.09
CA VAL A 1006 14.01 -1.26 5.24
C VAL A 1006 13.05 -0.56 6.22
N LYS A 1007 13.28 0.72 6.52
CA LYS A 1007 12.44 1.51 7.41
C LYS A 1007 11.01 1.71 6.86
N ARG A 1008 10.84 1.85 5.54
CA ARG A 1008 9.51 1.99 4.90
C ARG A 1008 8.67 0.72 4.98
N HIS A 1009 9.29 -0.46 4.91
CA HIS A 1009 8.54 -1.71 4.87
C HIS A 1009 7.93 -2.10 6.22
N PHE A 1010 8.53 -1.77 7.38
CA PHE A 1010 7.94 -2.16 8.67
C PHE A 1010 8.30 -1.30 9.89
N THR A 1011 7.27 -0.99 10.68
CA THR A 1011 7.37 -0.46 12.05
C THR A 1011 6.90 -1.45 13.14
N GLU A 1012 6.32 -2.62 12.79
CA GLU A 1012 5.56 -3.42 13.78
C GLU A 1012 5.97 -4.90 13.96
N ASN A 1013 6.76 -5.52 13.07
CA ASN A 1013 7.16 -6.94 13.20
C ASN A 1013 8.69 -7.12 13.36
N ARG A 1014 9.12 -7.42 14.60
CA ARG A 1014 10.55 -7.49 14.98
C ARG A 1014 11.33 -8.59 14.27
N THR A 1015 10.73 -9.77 14.06
CA THR A 1015 11.44 -10.93 13.45
C THR A 1015 11.70 -10.72 11.96
N LEU A 1016 10.76 -10.09 11.25
CA LEU A 1016 10.92 -9.72 9.84
C LEU A 1016 11.93 -8.58 9.66
N ARG A 1017 11.97 -7.63 10.61
CA ARG A 1017 12.95 -6.53 10.61
C ARG A 1017 14.38 -7.04 10.65
N ASP A 1018 14.72 -7.92 11.60
CA ASP A 1018 16.08 -8.46 11.74
C ASP A 1018 16.54 -9.21 10.47
N LEU A 1019 15.62 -9.96 9.84
CA LEU A 1019 15.88 -10.64 8.57
C LEU A 1019 16.19 -9.63 7.44
N LEU A 1020 15.34 -8.62 7.26
CA LEU A 1020 15.51 -7.62 6.21
C LEU A 1020 16.76 -6.76 6.42
N GLU A 1021 17.08 -6.38 7.66
CA GLU A 1021 18.33 -5.68 7.99
C GLU A 1021 19.56 -6.52 7.60
N SER A 1022 19.54 -7.83 7.89
CA SER A 1022 20.61 -8.74 7.44
C SER A 1022 20.72 -8.84 5.92
N ARG A 1023 19.59 -8.85 5.19
CA ARG A 1023 19.58 -8.92 3.72
C ARG A 1023 20.01 -7.61 3.08
N ALA A 1024 19.61 -6.48 3.66
CA ALA A 1024 20.02 -5.15 3.26
C ALA A 1024 21.55 -5.00 3.33
N LEU A 1025 22.17 -5.47 4.42
CA LEU A 1025 23.63 -5.44 4.59
C LEU A 1025 24.36 -6.30 3.53
N GLN A 1026 23.82 -7.49 3.20
CA GLN A 1026 24.37 -8.36 2.17
C GLN A 1026 24.31 -7.70 0.78
N TRP A 1027 23.15 -7.14 0.42
CA TRP A 1027 22.97 -6.40 -0.82
C TRP A 1027 23.89 -5.17 -0.89
N GLN A 1028 23.97 -4.40 0.20
CA GLN A 1028 24.79 -3.18 0.27
C GLN A 1028 26.26 -3.50 -0.03
N ARG A 1029 26.81 -4.54 0.60
CA ARG A 1029 28.19 -5.00 0.34
C ARG A 1029 28.37 -5.38 -1.12
N ALA A 1030 27.49 -6.22 -1.67
CA ALA A 1030 27.58 -6.66 -3.07
C ALA A 1030 27.50 -5.50 -4.07
N ALA A 1031 26.58 -4.55 -3.84
CA ALA A 1031 26.39 -3.38 -4.68
C ALA A 1031 27.60 -2.43 -4.65
N ILE A 1032 28.12 -2.14 -3.45
CA ILE A 1032 29.33 -1.32 -3.28
C ILE A 1032 30.53 -2.02 -3.92
N ASP A 1033 30.72 -3.31 -3.71
CA ASP A 1033 31.85 -4.06 -4.28
C ASP A 1033 31.81 -4.05 -5.82
N SER A 1034 30.62 -4.21 -6.41
CA SER A 1034 30.44 -4.15 -7.87
C SER A 1034 30.71 -2.75 -8.43
N PHE A 1035 30.23 -1.70 -7.75
CA PHE A 1035 30.55 -0.31 -8.08
C PHE A 1035 32.06 -0.01 -8.00
N LEU A 1036 32.71 -0.39 -6.90
CA LEU A 1036 34.15 -0.19 -6.70
C LEU A 1036 34.99 -1.03 -7.67
N SER A 1037 34.52 -2.23 -8.06
CA SER A 1037 35.15 -3.05 -9.09
C SER A 1037 35.17 -2.32 -10.43
N GLY A 1038 34.00 -1.85 -10.90
CA GLY A 1038 33.90 -1.09 -12.15
C GLY A 1038 34.75 0.18 -12.14
N TYR A 1039 34.77 0.90 -11.02
CA TYR A 1039 35.57 2.11 -10.85
C TYR A 1039 37.08 1.83 -10.95
N ARG A 1040 37.58 0.82 -10.23
CA ARG A 1040 39.01 0.46 -10.22
C ARG A 1040 39.50 -0.01 -11.59
N MET A 1041 38.70 -0.81 -12.30
CA MET A 1041 39.07 -1.32 -13.63
C MET A 1041 39.39 -0.19 -14.61
N THR A 1042 38.65 0.92 -14.55
CA THR A 1042 38.86 2.06 -15.45
C THR A 1042 39.92 3.04 -14.93
N MET A 1043 40.02 3.26 -13.61
CA MET A 1043 41.03 4.17 -13.04
C MET A 1043 42.47 3.62 -13.08
N ALA A 1044 42.64 2.31 -13.26
CA ALA A 1044 43.96 1.68 -13.35
C ALA A 1044 44.84 2.22 -14.50
N GLU A 1045 44.23 2.88 -15.50
CA GLU A 1045 44.93 3.48 -16.64
C GLU A 1045 45.40 4.93 -16.38
N VAL A 1046 45.13 5.50 -15.20
CA VAL A 1046 45.48 6.89 -14.85
C VAL A 1046 46.72 6.93 -13.96
N ASP A 1047 47.81 7.53 -14.44
CA ASP A 1047 49.11 7.61 -13.74
C ASP A 1047 49.05 8.26 -12.35
N SER A 1048 48.06 9.12 -12.08
CA SER A 1048 47.89 9.80 -10.80
C SER A 1048 47.10 8.99 -9.76
N TYR A 1049 46.56 7.83 -10.10
CA TYR A 1049 45.75 7.01 -9.20
C TYR A 1049 46.62 6.23 -8.19
N PRO A 1050 46.27 6.18 -6.89
CA PRO A 1050 47.05 5.41 -5.91
C PRO A 1050 46.95 3.91 -6.21
N ILE A 1051 48.09 3.31 -6.56
CA ILE A 1051 48.21 1.92 -7.02
C ILE A 1051 48.17 0.91 -5.86
N GLU A 1052 48.57 1.33 -4.65
CA GLU A 1052 48.61 0.43 -3.49
C GLU A 1052 47.21 0.18 -2.89
N PRO A 1053 46.72 -1.08 -2.85
CA PRO A 1053 45.38 -1.41 -2.37
C PRO A 1053 45.12 -1.00 -0.90
N VAL A 1054 46.14 -1.08 -0.05
CA VAL A 1054 46.03 -0.75 1.38
C VAL A 1054 45.86 0.75 1.58
N GLN A 1055 46.68 1.57 0.91
CA GLN A 1055 46.57 3.02 0.96
C GLN A 1055 45.22 3.51 0.41
N TRP A 1056 44.76 2.90 -0.69
CA TRP A 1056 43.47 3.23 -1.29
C TRP A 1056 42.29 2.96 -0.34
N HIS A 1057 42.28 1.80 0.32
CA HIS A 1057 41.18 1.44 1.23
C HIS A 1057 41.14 2.37 2.46
N GLN A 1058 42.31 2.71 3.01
CA GLN A 1058 42.40 3.68 4.12
C GLN A 1058 41.91 5.07 3.72
N LEU A 1059 42.24 5.52 2.52
CA LEU A 1059 41.76 6.79 1.96
C LEU A 1059 40.25 6.80 1.77
N LEU A 1060 39.67 5.73 1.19
CA LEU A 1060 38.23 5.63 0.98
C LEU A 1060 37.46 5.64 2.31
N LEU A 1061 37.92 4.85 3.29
CA LEU A 1061 37.31 4.79 4.62
C LEU A 1061 37.25 6.18 5.28
N ARG A 1062 38.32 6.96 5.11
CA ARG A 1062 38.43 8.31 5.65
C ARG A 1062 37.43 9.28 5.02
N PHE A 1063 37.26 9.24 3.69
CA PHE A 1063 36.27 10.08 3.01
C PHE A 1063 34.82 9.61 3.25
N GLN A 1064 34.60 8.31 3.45
CA GLN A 1064 33.30 7.80 3.88
C GLN A 1064 32.94 8.33 5.27
N LEU A 1065 33.89 8.34 6.20
CA LEU A 1065 33.71 8.95 7.52
C LEU A 1065 33.38 10.44 7.41
N GLU A 1066 34.17 11.20 6.64
CA GLU A 1066 33.92 12.63 6.41
C GLU A 1066 32.49 12.89 5.91
N LYS A 1067 32.03 12.10 4.93
CA LYS A 1067 30.67 12.22 4.39
C LYS A 1067 29.60 11.88 5.42
N ILE A 1068 29.75 10.78 6.16
CA ILE A 1068 28.76 10.37 7.18
C ILE A 1068 28.68 11.41 8.29
N LEU A 1069 29.82 11.95 8.77
CA LEU A 1069 29.84 13.00 9.79
C LEU A 1069 29.10 14.27 9.32
N ALA A 1070 29.32 14.69 8.07
CA ALA A 1070 28.63 15.85 7.50
C ALA A 1070 27.10 15.64 7.48
N GLU A 1071 26.62 14.45 7.11
CA GLU A 1071 25.19 14.14 7.06
C GLU A 1071 24.58 13.97 8.46
N VAL A 1072 25.32 13.39 9.43
CA VAL A 1072 24.90 13.33 10.83
C VAL A 1072 24.74 14.74 11.40
N LYS A 1073 25.70 15.64 11.16
CA LYS A 1073 25.62 17.03 11.61
C LYS A 1073 24.42 17.76 10.99
N LYS A 1074 24.22 17.60 9.68
CA LYS A 1074 23.07 18.14 8.97
C LYS A 1074 21.73 17.61 9.53
N ALA A 1075 21.66 16.32 9.84
CA ALA A 1075 20.46 15.71 10.42
C ALA A 1075 20.22 16.14 11.88
N LEU A 1076 21.29 16.35 12.67
CA LEU A 1076 21.21 16.85 14.04
C LEU A 1076 20.65 18.27 14.10
N ASP A 1077 20.96 19.11 13.12
CA ASP A 1077 20.48 20.50 13.02
C ASP A 1077 19.12 20.62 12.31
N GLY A 1078 18.60 19.51 11.75
CA GLY A 1078 17.33 19.42 11.02
C GLY A 1078 16.28 18.53 11.71
N ASP A 1079 15.60 17.70 10.92
CA ASP A 1079 14.53 16.81 11.38
C ASP A 1079 15.09 15.55 12.10
N PRO A 1080 14.76 15.32 13.38
CA PRO A 1080 15.20 14.13 14.14
C PRO A 1080 14.85 12.79 13.48
N VAL A 1081 13.81 12.73 12.65
CA VAL A 1081 13.37 11.50 11.97
C VAL A 1081 14.40 11.00 10.96
N LEU A 1082 15.22 11.90 10.40
CA LEU A 1082 16.27 11.60 9.42
C LEU A 1082 17.60 11.17 10.06
N LEU A 1083 17.75 11.30 11.38
CA LEU A 1083 19.00 11.05 12.10
C LEU A 1083 19.33 9.56 12.25
N GLU A 1084 18.32 8.68 12.28
CA GLU A 1084 18.50 7.26 12.59
C GLU A 1084 19.43 6.54 11.61
N SER A 1085 19.19 6.66 10.31
CA SER A 1085 19.96 5.93 9.30
C SER A 1085 21.44 6.39 9.24
N PRO A 1086 21.78 7.69 9.21
CA PRO A 1086 23.17 8.14 9.25
C PRO A 1086 23.93 7.69 10.51
N VAL A 1087 23.27 7.67 11.68
CA VAL A 1087 23.88 7.26 12.95
C VAL A 1087 24.17 5.76 12.98
N LEU A 1088 23.28 4.93 12.43
CA LEU A 1088 23.53 3.49 12.27
C LEU A 1088 24.67 3.20 11.30
N LEU A 1089 24.75 3.92 10.18
CA LEU A 1089 25.86 3.81 9.23
C LEU A 1089 27.20 4.23 9.86
N LEU A 1090 27.20 5.27 10.71
CA LEU A 1090 28.39 5.68 11.45
C LEU A 1090 28.85 4.58 12.41
N LEU A 1091 27.91 3.90 13.08
CA LEU A 1091 28.23 2.80 13.99
C LEU A 1091 28.84 1.61 13.25
N ASP A 1092 28.24 1.19 12.14
CA ASP A 1092 28.78 0.10 11.31
C ASP A 1092 30.19 0.43 10.79
N LEU A 1093 30.42 1.67 10.35
CA LEU A 1093 31.75 2.12 9.93
C LEU A 1093 32.78 2.05 11.07
N PHE A 1094 32.42 2.46 12.29
CA PHE A 1094 33.31 2.38 13.45
C PHE A 1094 33.60 0.94 13.86
N ASP A 1095 32.59 0.08 13.88
CA ASP A 1095 32.78 -1.35 14.18
C ASP A 1095 33.71 -2.01 13.14
N GLN A 1096 33.57 -1.69 11.84
CA GLN A 1096 34.47 -2.15 10.78
C GLN A 1096 35.90 -1.61 10.94
N ALA A 1097 36.05 -0.31 11.25
CA ALA A 1097 37.35 0.34 11.42
C ALA A 1097 38.14 -0.22 12.62
N ILE A 1098 37.43 -0.66 13.67
CA ILE A 1098 38.02 -1.28 14.86
C ILE A 1098 38.32 -2.77 14.61
N ALA A 1099 37.39 -3.52 14.02
CA ALA A 1099 37.59 -4.96 13.74
C ALA A 1099 38.76 -5.22 12.77
N GLY A 1100 38.98 -4.33 11.80
CA GLY A 1100 40.13 -4.40 10.89
C GLY A 1100 41.50 -4.28 11.58
N ALA A 1101 41.56 -3.81 12.83
CA ALA A 1101 42.81 -3.71 13.59
C ALA A 1101 43.26 -5.05 14.19
N GLU A 1102 42.34 -6.00 14.43
CA GLU A 1102 42.68 -7.33 14.97
C GLU A 1102 43.17 -8.31 13.88
N ASN A 1103 42.78 -8.11 12.61
CA ASN A 1103 43.21 -8.96 11.50
C ASN A 1103 44.50 -8.51 10.80
N ASN A 1104 45.00 -7.31 11.10
CA ASN A 1104 46.23 -6.77 10.47
C ASN A 1104 47.52 -7.17 11.19
N THR A 1105 47.46 -8.06 12.18
CA THR A 1105 48.64 -8.63 12.85
C THR A 1105 49.14 -9.95 12.24
N ASP A 1106 48.46 -10.51 11.23
CA ASP A 1106 48.80 -11.80 10.59
C ASP A 1106 48.70 -11.79 9.04
N ILE A 1107 49.09 -10.70 8.38
CA ILE A 1107 49.36 -10.69 6.91
C ILE A 1107 50.78 -10.21 6.64
#